data_AF-A0A3D0MXH4-F1
#
_entry.id   AF-A0A3D0MXH4-F1
#
_cell.length_a   1.000
_cell.length_b   1.000
_cell.length_c   1.000
_cell.angle_alpha   90.00
_cell.angle_beta   90.00
_cell.angle_gamma   90.00
#
_symmetry.space_group_name_H-M   'P 1'
#
loop_
_entity.id
_entity.type
_entity.pdbx_description
1 polymer ?
#
loop_
_entity_poly.entity_id
_entity_poly.type
_entity_poly.pdbx_seq_one_letter_code
_entity_poly.pdbx_strand_id
1 'polypeptide(L)'
;MNNYYILKFICTFFLIAFTGLLSEVSAQSYSGGSGTVMDPYLISNKSDLEYLSENSGEWGKHFKQTSDLTFVDADFQIGGNFYNGGSFFIPIGNLTIKFTGSYDGNNKKISNLKFNGGATFYVGFFGYTTNTSQIKNLTLLNEQVNVNSGQYTGGLVAWNEGSITDCYVDAVIDAATNVGVLVGNNRGPILRCYVTGSVNAGNRVGGLVGVLGAGGSISNSFSRASVSDRAVQNLYGGLVGDCGGNITNCYATGLVDVPNSFRGGLIGRRITGTVSNSYWDTITTGLSTSDGGTGKNTTQMNTQSTFNTWDFTNVWGINGSINSGYPYLLNNVPPVLAPTTQAFDLVFSSVQNVNFTINWTNGNGSARAVFVKQTNTGTVSPTDNTTYTANSIFGSGTQIGVSGWYCVYNGTGSNVTVTNLSPGTEYRVMVCEYNGGAGSEVYNISSATNNPRNQTTLNTFPVVTSSAATNILSSSADLNGSVNPNGLATDGYFEWGTDNTLTTFSTTSTQSVGSGTSAVNISANLTGLTPNTTYYFRAVGVNLSATVKSSILNFTTPAALPTVTTIAATNITVSSGTLNGTVNPNLGATDGYFEWGTDNTLTTFSTTAVQPLGSGNTPVDISENLSGLLSGTTYYFRAVGSNSAGITKGLILSFTTNIPGLSQWEPFETLFLHSLYSISFVDGNPSTGFAAGEQGTILKTTNYGVNWTTVLSVPGRWFNSVQMFNSNVIYGVGTYGMIYKSADGGNTWTDQSINGSDKHFRSVYVVSAIEAYAVGFAGTFYSTTDGGSTPWVQNTQIPWSMHSIAMSPNFSVSGNGIIAATDGYLYRRTGFSGTLNHINIRQTLGVYDYLNSVVWLDDNNAIVVGNNGRILKTSNAGASWTIKTSPTGNHLRAVEAINFGAGEFVVIAVGDNGTIIRSHGFAGTVGNSWTVESSNTTKHLYGVSLPSLAYGFTIGEKGQGDSPPGPASYVNHNLTISTTTVTQINSVIPERFELKQNYPNPFN
;
A
#
# COMPACT_ATOMS: atom_id res chain seq x y z
N MET A 1 -101.29 -12.83 22.62
CA MET A 1 -101.67 -14.25 22.59
C MET A 1 -100.50 -15.06 22.01
N ASN A 2 -99.87 -15.84 22.87
CA ASN A 2 -99.21 -17.13 22.62
C ASN A 2 -98.22 -17.28 21.45
N ASN A 3 -96.95 -17.13 21.81
CA ASN A 3 -95.76 -17.94 21.49
C ASN A 3 -95.89 -19.14 20.52
N TYR A 4 -96.41 -18.94 19.30
CA TYR A 4 -96.36 -19.94 18.23
C TYR A 4 -95.63 -19.46 16.96
N TYR A 5 -95.13 -18.21 16.95
CA TYR A 5 -94.49 -17.61 15.77
C TYR A 5 -92.96 -17.40 15.87
N ILE A 6 -92.34 -17.62 17.04
CA ILE A 6 -90.86 -17.59 17.18
C ILE A 6 -90.22 -18.97 16.92
N LEU A 7 -90.99 -20.07 16.97
CA LEU A 7 -90.47 -21.42 16.71
C LEU A 7 -90.39 -21.79 15.22
N LYS A 8 -91.04 -21.03 14.33
CA LYS A 8 -91.05 -21.29 12.87
C LYS A 8 -90.00 -20.51 12.07
N PHE A 9 -89.34 -19.52 12.68
CA PHE A 9 -88.23 -18.79 12.06
C PHE A 9 -86.85 -19.35 12.44
N ILE A 10 -86.75 -20.16 13.50
CA ILE A 10 -85.49 -20.80 13.94
C ILE A 10 -85.29 -22.18 13.26
N CYS A 11 -86.36 -22.89 12.88
CA CYS A 11 -86.24 -24.19 12.20
C CYS A 11 -85.97 -24.11 10.68
N THR A 12 -86.16 -22.95 10.05
CA THR A 12 -85.90 -22.78 8.60
C THR A 12 -84.48 -22.26 8.30
N PHE A 13 -83.72 -21.86 9.33
CA PHE A 13 -82.29 -21.57 9.23
C PHE A 13 -81.39 -22.74 9.66
N PHE A 14 -81.94 -23.73 10.38
CA PHE A 14 -81.24 -24.97 10.72
C PHE A 14 -81.38 -26.09 9.67
N LEU A 15 -82.26 -25.94 8.68
CA LEU A 15 -82.46 -26.91 7.59
C LEU A 15 -81.72 -26.53 6.28
N ILE A 16 -80.92 -25.46 6.29
CA ILE A 16 -79.98 -25.09 5.20
C ILE A 16 -78.51 -25.13 5.69
N ALA A 17 -78.28 -25.50 6.96
CA ALA A 17 -76.95 -25.81 7.51
C ALA A 17 -76.77 -27.32 7.83
N PHE A 18 -77.71 -28.17 7.40
CA PHE A 18 -77.62 -29.64 7.53
C PHE A 18 -77.98 -30.36 6.21
N THR A 19 -77.77 -29.70 5.09
CA THR A 19 -77.61 -30.33 3.76
C THR A 19 -76.18 -30.15 3.22
N GLY A 20 -75.27 -29.71 4.09
CA GLY A 20 -73.83 -29.57 3.82
C GLY A 20 -72.98 -30.28 4.86
N LEU A 21 -73.38 -31.47 5.30
CA LEU A 21 -72.45 -32.47 5.86
C LEU A 21 -73.08 -33.88 5.87
N LEU A 22 -73.81 -34.25 4.81
CA LEU A 22 -73.43 -35.50 4.18
C LEU A 22 -72.10 -35.13 3.51
N SER A 23 -71.00 -35.23 4.26
CA SER A 23 -69.76 -35.60 3.58
C SER A 23 -70.17 -36.81 2.78
N GLU A 24 -70.05 -36.73 1.45
CA GLU A 24 -69.90 -37.93 0.66
C GLU A 24 -69.01 -38.83 1.50
N VAL A 25 -69.55 -39.94 1.98
CA VAL A 25 -68.68 -41.06 2.32
C VAL A 25 -68.09 -41.35 0.96
N SER A 26 -66.95 -40.71 0.64
CA SER A 26 -66.09 -41.22 -0.41
C SER A 26 -65.91 -42.66 0.03
N ALA A 27 -66.49 -43.61 -0.70
CA ALA A 27 -66.27 -45.00 -0.41
C ALA A 27 -64.74 -45.13 -0.37
N GLN A 28 -64.20 -45.32 0.84
CA GLN A 28 -62.76 -45.36 1.03
C GLN A 28 -62.28 -46.42 0.07
N SER A 29 -61.44 -46.02 -0.88
CA SER A 29 -61.00 -46.85 -1.98
C SER A 29 -59.49 -46.83 -1.96
N TYR A 30 -58.90 -47.97 -2.32
CA TYR A 30 -57.47 -48.10 -2.45
C TYR A 30 -56.94 -47.08 -3.47
N SER A 31 -55.67 -46.67 -3.30
CA SER A 31 -54.96 -45.76 -4.21
C SER A 31 -54.90 -46.22 -5.68
N GLY A 32 -55.36 -47.42 -6.01
CA GLY A 32 -55.57 -47.91 -7.37
C GLY A 32 -55.84 -49.42 -7.41
N GLY A 33 -56.09 -49.94 -8.61
CA GLY A 33 -56.32 -51.36 -8.90
C GLY A 33 -57.76 -51.84 -8.70
N SER A 34 -58.03 -53.06 -9.16
CA SER A 34 -59.35 -53.72 -9.10
C SER A 34 -59.37 -54.97 -8.21
N GLY A 35 -58.24 -55.29 -7.56
CA GLY A 35 -58.10 -56.44 -6.66
C GLY A 35 -57.97 -57.78 -7.39
N THR A 36 -57.72 -57.77 -8.69
CA THR A 36 -57.47 -58.98 -9.49
C THR A 36 -55.97 -59.31 -9.55
N VAL A 37 -55.60 -60.53 -9.97
CA VAL A 37 -54.17 -60.92 -10.08
C VAL A 37 -53.39 -59.99 -11.00
N MET A 38 -53.99 -59.57 -12.12
CA MET A 38 -53.34 -58.71 -13.12
C MET A 38 -53.36 -57.23 -12.75
N ASP A 39 -54.27 -56.84 -11.85
CA ASP A 39 -54.49 -55.47 -11.43
C ASP A 39 -54.81 -55.43 -9.92
N PRO A 40 -53.80 -55.71 -9.07
CA PRO A 40 -53.98 -55.79 -7.62
C PRO A 40 -54.29 -54.41 -7.03
N TYR A 41 -55.00 -54.39 -5.91
CA TYR A 41 -55.21 -53.16 -5.15
C TYR A 41 -53.89 -52.60 -4.64
N LEU A 42 -53.69 -51.30 -4.82
CA LEU A 42 -52.44 -50.62 -4.49
C LEU A 42 -52.46 -50.09 -3.07
N ILE A 43 -51.51 -50.54 -2.24
CA ILE A 43 -51.29 -50.02 -0.89
C ILE A 43 -50.17 -48.99 -0.96
N SER A 44 -50.55 -47.72 -1.07
CA SER A 44 -49.62 -46.60 -1.31
C SER A 44 -49.46 -45.68 -0.10
N ASN A 45 -50.39 -45.73 0.86
CA ASN A 45 -50.40 -44.92 2.07
C ASN A 45 -51.00 -45.70 3.25
N LYS A 46 -50.98 -45.09 4.44
CA LYS A 46 -51.53 -45.72 5.66
C LYS A 46 -53.03 -45.99 5.55
N SER A 47 -53.81 -45.07 4.98
CA SER A 47 -55.26 -45.22 4.86
C SER A 47 -55.69 -46.37 3.94
N ASP A 48 -54.89 -46.73 2.92
CA ASP A 48 -55.13 -47.93 2.11
C ASP A 48 -55.00 -49.21 2.96
N LEU A 49 -53.99 -49.24 3.82
CA LEU A 49 -53.72 -50.38 4.70
C LEU A 49 -54.74 -50.49 5.84
N GLU A 50 -55.16 -49.35 6.38
CA GLU A 50 -56.28 -49.23 7.32
C GLU A 50 -57.54 -49.87 6.73
N TYR A 51 -57.89 -49.46 5.50
CA TYR A 51 -59.06 -49.97 4.80
C TYR A 51 -59.00 -51.48 4.55
N LEU A 52 -57.83 -52.01 4.16
CA LEU A 52 -57.63 -53.45 4.03
C LEU A 52 -57.85 -54.19 5.37
N SER A 53 -57.34 -53.63 6.47
CA SER A 53 -57.45 -54.25 7.79
C SER A 53 -58.90 -54.32 8.29
N GLU A 54 -59.73 -53.35 7.92
CA GLU A 54 -61.13 -53.26 8.37
C GLU A 54 -62.12 -53.97 7.43
N ASN A 55 -61.78 -54.11 6.14
CA ASN A 55 -62.71 -54.64 5.14
C ASN A 55 -62.49 -56.12 4.84
N SER A 56 -63.02 -56.98 5.71
CA SER A 56 -62.93 -58.44 5.57
C SER A 56 -63.56 -59.02 4.29
N GLY A 57 -64.43 -58.28 3.59
CA GLY A 57 -64.99 -58.68 2.30
C GLY A 57 -63.96 -58.75 1.17
N GLU A 58 -62.84 -58.04 1.30
CA GLU A 58 -61.78 -57.96 0.28
C GLU A 58 -60.60 -58.89 0.55
N TRP A 59 -60.58 -59.65 1.65
CA TRP A 59 -59.45 -60.53 2.01
C TRP A 59 -59.22 -61.73 1.07
N GLY A 60 -60.08 -61.90 0.07
CA GLY A 60 -59.87 -62.83 -1.06
C GLY A 60 -59.23 -62.21 -2.29
N LYS A 61 -58.88 -60.92 -2.26
CA LYS A 61 -58.32 -60.17 -3.40
C LYS A 61 -56.79 -60.11 -3.39
N HIS A 62 -56.23 -59.48 -4.41
CA HIS A 62 -54.80 -59.32 -4.60
C HIS A 62 -54.37 -57.88 -4.30
N PHE A 63 -53.27 -57.73 -3.55
CA PHE A 63 -52.74 -56.46 -3.04
C PHE A 63 -51.27 -56.30 -3.39
N LYS A 64 -50.85 -55.08 -3.72
CA LYS A 64 -49.46 -54.72 -4.00
C LYS A 64 -49.08 -53.40 -3.35
N GLN A 65 -48.01 -53.39 -2.56
CA GLN A 65 -47.50 -52.16 -1.94
C GLN A 65 -46.67 -51.35 -2.94
N THR A 66 -46.81 -50.03 -2.91
CA THR A 66 -46.11 -49.12 -3.85
C THR A 66 -45.18 -48.13 -3.15
N SER A 67 -45.35 -47.93 -1.84
CA SER A 67 -44.59 -46.99 -1.01
C SER A 67 -44.19 -47.62 0.32
N ASP A 68 -43.12 -47.12 0.95
CA ASP A 68 -42.82 -47.46 2.34
C ASP A 68 -43.82 -46.76 3.27
N LEU A 69 -44.24 -47.44 4.34
CA LEU A 69 -45.20 -46.95 5.32
C LEU A 69 -44.55 -46.89 6.71
N THR A 70 -44.50 -45.70 7.32
CA THR A 70 -43.90 -45.52 8.66
C THR A 70 -44.92 -44.98 9.63
N PHE A 71 -45.21 -45.74 10.68
CA PHE A 71 -46.16 -45.38 11.73
C PHE A 71 -45.49 -44.59 12.86
N VAL A 72 -46.29 -43.75 13.51
CA VAL A 72 -45.92 -42.94 14.68
C VAL A 72 -46.94 -43.16 15.80
N ASP A 73 -46.59 -42.82 17.04
CA ASP A 73 -47.46 -43.05 18.20
C ASP A 73 -48.85 -42.43 18.05
N ALA A 74 -48.97 -41.28 17.38
CA ALA A 74 -50.24 -40.60 17.14
C ALA A 74 -51.22 -41.44 16.29
N ASP A 75 -50.74 -42.35 15.44
CA ASP A 75 -51.59 -43.21 14.61
C ASP A 75 -52.41 -44.21 15.47
N PHE A 76 -51.97 -44.46 16.71
CA PHE A 76 -52.55 -45.46 17.63
C PHE A 76 -53.20 -44.86 18.90
N GLN A 77 -53.38 -43.54 18.98
CA GLN A 77 -54.03 -42.88 20.13
C GLN A 77 -55.56 -42.73 19.92
N ILE A 78 -56.32 -42.41 20.97
CA ILE A 78 -57.77 -42.18 20.89
C ILE A 78 -58.07 -41.13 19.81
N GLY A 79 -58.89 -41.49 18.81
CA GLY A 79 -59.23 -40.64 17.68
C GLY A 79 -58.23 -40.70 16.50
N GLY A 80 -57.14 -41.47 16.64
CA GLY A 80 -56.25 -41.83 15.54
C GLY A 80 -56.82 -42.96 14.67
N ASN A 81 -56.36 -43.01 13.43
CA ASN A 81 -56.79 -43.93 12.37
C ASN A 81 -56.79 -45.42 12.81
N PHE A 82 -55.78 -45.89 13.54
CA PHE A 82 -55.64 -47.31 13.86
C PHE A 82 -56.02 -47.67 15.31
N TYR A 83 -56.69 -46.75 16.01
CA TYR A 83 -57.20 -46.99 17.36
C TYR A 83 -58.66 -47.46 17.34
N ASN A 84 -58.89 -48.74 17.61
CA ASN A 84 -60.24 -49.29 17.72
C ASN A 84 -60.52 -49.76 19.17
N GLY A 85 -61.00 -48.84 20.00
CA GLY A 85 -61.51 -49.16 21.34
C GLY A 85 -60.49 -49.81 22.28
N GLY A 86 -59.20 -49.52 22.12
CA GLY A 86 -58.10 -50.08 22.92
C GLY A 86 -57.32 -51.22 22.26
N SER A 87 -57.75 -51.71 21.09
CA SER A 87 -56.97 -52.59 20.21
C SER A 87 -56.26 -51.76 19.14
N PHE A 88 -54.98 -52.04 18.90
CA PHE A 88 -54.22 -51.50 17.76
C PHE A 88 -54.36 -52.43 16.54
N PHE A 89 -54.12 -51.93 15.33
CA PHE A 89 -54.14 -52.63 14.02
C PHE A 89 -54.88 -53.98 13.96
N ILE A 90 -55.99 -54.04 13.21
CA ILE A 90 -56.82 -55.24 13.10
C ILE A 90 -56.13 -56.30 12.21
N PRO A 91 -55.87 -57.53 12.70
CA PRO A 91 -55.25 -58.57 11.89
C PRO A 91 -56.05 -58.91 10.62
N ILE A 92 -55.36 -59.01 9.48
CA ILE A 92 -55.96 -59.39 8.19
C ILE A 92 -56.19 -60.90 8.17
N GLY A 93 -57.44 -61.33 8.07
CA GLY A 93 -57.82 -62.74 8.19
C GLY A 93 -58.05 -63.16 9.64
N ASN A 94 -59.16 -63.86 9.91
CA ASN A 94 -59.52 -64.39 11.22
C ASN A 94 -60.16 -65.78 11.09
N LEU A 95 -60.63 -66.34 12.21
CA LEU A 95 -61.21 -67.69 12.25
C LEU A 95 -62.46 -67.84 11.36
N THR A 96 -63.26 -66.79 11.22
CA THR A 96 -64.51 -66.78 10.46
C THR A 96 -64.25 -66.48 8.98
N ILE A 97 -63.43 -65.46 8.70
CA ILE A 97 -63.08 -65.03 7.34
C ILE A 97 -61.57 -65.05 7.24
N LYS A 98 -61.01 -66.11 6.64
CA LYS A 98 -59.57 -66.27 6.45
C LYS A 98 -59.09 -65.42 5.28
N PHE A 99 -57.84 -64.96 5.33
CA PHE A 99 -57.20 -64.35 4.18
C PHE A 99 -56.90 -65.42 3.12
N THR A 100 -57.48 -65.30 1.93
CA THR A 100 -57.33 -66.30 0.84
C THR A 100 -56.60 -65.74 -0.38
N GLY A 101 -56.41 -64.42 -0.43
CA GLY A 101 -55.81 -63.68 -1.53
C GLY A 101 -54.28 -63.61 -1.50
N SER A 102 -53.70 -62.59 -2.16
CA SER A 102 -52.25 -62.37 -2.17
C SER A 102 -51.84 -60.98 -1.74
N TYR A 103 -50.74 -60.86 -1.00
CA TYR A 103 -50.12 -59.59 -0.64
C TYR A 103 -48.65 -59.57 -1.10
N ASP A 104 -48.36 -58.73 -2.09
CA ASP A 104 -47.00 -58.47 -2.58
C ASP A 104 -46.49 -57.14 -1.99
N GLY A 105 -45.59 -57.23 -1.02
CA GLY A 105 -44.94 -56.06 -0.43
C GLY A 105 -44.03 -55.33 -1.41
N ASN A 106 -43.70 -55.91 -2.57
CA ASN A 106 -42.93 -55.27 -3.64
C ASN A 106 -41.59 -54.67 -3.13
N ASN A 107 -40.96 -55.35 -2.16
CA ASN A 107 -39.74 -54.94 -1.45
C ASN A 107 -39.88 -53.61 -0.69
N LYS A 108 -41.11 -53.24 -0.33
CA LYS A 108 -41.43 -52.08 0.49
C LYS A 108 -41.50 -52.45 1.97
N LYS A 109 -41.34 -51.43 2.80
CA LYS A 109 -41.26 -51.54 4.25
C LYS A 109 -42.54 -51.02 4.88
N ILE A 110 -42.98 -51.69 5.93
CA ILE A 110 -43.91 -51.17 6.92
C ILE A 110 -43.12 -51.07 8.22
N SER A 111 -43.13 -49.92 8.89
CA SER A 111 -42.29 -49.66 10.06
C SER A 111 -43.09 -49.12 11.24
N ASN A 112 -42.70 -49.55 12.44
CA ASN A 112 -43.24 -49.14 13.74
C ASN A 112 -44.73 -49.46 13.93
N LEU A 113 -45.25 -50.47 13.24
CA LEU A 113 -46.63 -50.86 13.45
C LEU A 113 -46.76 -51.57 14.83
N LYS A 114 -47.92 -51.35 15.46
CA LYS A 114 -48.20 -51.82 16.82
C LYS A 114 -49.42 -52.72 16.81
N PHE A 115 -49.32 -53.83 17.52
CA PHE A 115 -50.38 -54.80 17.72
C PHE A 115 -50.69 -54.89 19.20
N ASN A 116 -51.97 -54.77 19.55
CA ASN A 116 -52.44 -55.11 20.89
C ASN A 116 -53.53 -56.17 20.75
N GLY A 117 -53.24 -57.36 21.24
CA GLY A 117 -54.21 -58.45 21.30
C GLY A 117 -55.08 -58.28 22.53
N GLY A 118 -56.33 -57.83 22.34
CA GLY A 118 -57.40 -58.08 23.30
C GLY A 118 -57.69 -59.58 23.42
N ALA A 119 -58.95 -60.00 23.58
CA ALA A 119 -59.32 -61.42 23.73
C ALA A 119 -59.21 -62.28 22.43
N THR A 120 -58.38 -61.91 21.46
CA THR A 120 -58.28 -62.59 20.15
C THR A 120 -57.24 -63.72 20.16
N PHE A 121 -57.53 -64.81 19.45
CA PHE A 121 -56.65 -65.99 19.42
C PHE A 121 -55.55 -65.95 18.35
N TYR A 122 -55.63 -65.03 17.39
CA TYR A 122 -54.78 -64.96 16.20
C TYR A 122 -54.25 -63.53 16.02
N VAL A 123 -53.03 -63.27 16.49
CA VAL A 123 -52.43 -61.93 16.45
C VAL A 123 -51.22 -61.89 15.53
N GLY A 124 -51.25 -60.98 14.58
CA GLY A 124 -50.19 -60.69 13.60
C GLY A 124 -50.69 -59.76 12.51
N PHE A 125 -49.82 -59.33 11.60
CA PHE A 125 -50.24 -58.55 10.42
C PHE A 125 -51.34 -59.28 9.63
N PHE A 126 -51.17 -60.60 9.46
CA PHE A 126 -52.22 -61.52 9.08
C PHE A 126 -52.60 -62.42 10.26
N GLY A 127 -53.89 -62.53 10.57
CA GLY A 127 -54.36 -63.42 11.63
C GLY A 127 -54.41 -64.89 11.17
N TYR A 128 -55.10 -65.20 10.07
CA TYR A 128 -55.28 -66.57 9.59
C TYR A 128 -55.28 -66.63 8.05
N THR A 129 -54.37 -67.41 7.46
CA THR A 129 -54.29 -67.68 6.01
C THR A 129 -54.73 -69.09 5.61
N THR A 130 -55.07 -69.30 4.34
CA THR A 130 -55.37 -70.62 3.75
C THR A 130 -54.24 -71.11 2.86
N ASN A 131 -54.34 -72.35 2.36
CA ASN A 131 -53.38 -72.93 1.42
C ASN A 131 -53.29 -72.21 0.06
N THR A 132 -54.22 -71.31 -0.26
CA THR A 132 -54.18 -70.49 -1.49
C THR A 132 -53.49 -69.15 -1.28
N SER A 133 -53.26 -68.74 -0.03
CA SER A 133 -52.73 -67.42 0.27
C SER A 133 -51.27 -67.28 -0.12
N GLN A 134 -50.90 -66.10 -0.61
CA GLN A 134 -49.53 -65.78 -1.00
C GLN A 134 -49.09 -64.46 -0.37
N ILE A 135 -48.09 -64.51 0.50
CA ILE A 135 -47.50 -63.31 1.12
C ILE A 135 -46.03 -63.27 0.69
N LYS A 136 -45.61 -62.18 0.04
CA LYS A 136 -44.24 -62.09 -0.48
C LYS A 136 -43.64 -60.69 -0.49
N ASN A 137 -42.31 -60.62 -0.54
CA ASN A 137 -41.53 -59.39 -0.75
C ASN A 137 -41.86 -58.27 0.27
N LEU A 138 -42.18 -58.63 1.51
CA LEU A 138 -42.65 -57.70 2.53
C LEU A 138 -41.65 -57.60 3.68
N THR A 139 -41.32 -56.37 4.05
CA THR A 139 -40.49 -56.06 5.21
C THR A 139 -41.32 -55.35 6.28
N LEU A 140 -41.40 -55.93 7.48
CA LEU A 140 -41.97 -55.28 8.69
C LEU A 140 -40.81 -54.91 9.63
N LEU A 141 -40.70 -53.66 10.08
CA LEU A 141 -39.57 -53.16 10.87
C LEU A 141 -40.01 -52.53 12.19
N ASN A 142 -39.28 -52.80 13.26
CA ASN A 142 -39.54 -52.24 14.59
C ASN A 142 -40.97 -52.47 15.08
N GLU A 143 -41.55 -53.61 14.76
CA GLU A 143 -42.93 -53.94 15.15
C GLU A 143 -43.02 -54.19 16.66
N GLN A 144 -44.07 -53.69 17.30
CA GLN A 144 -44.35 -53.97 18.71
C GLN A 144 -45.63 -54.79 18.83
N VAL A 145 -45.50 -56.04 19.26
CA VAL A 145 -46.63 -56.96 19.47
C VAL A 145 -46.76 -57.24 20.96
N ASN A 146 -47.78 -56.71 21.60
CA ASN A 146 -48.08 -56.98 23.01
C ASN A 146 -49.44 -57.67 23.15
N VAL A 147 -49.44 -58.91 23.64
CA VAL A 147 -50.62 -59.78 23.70
C VAL A 147 -50.69 -60.43 25.08
N ASN A 148 -51.60 -59.94 25.91
CA ASN A 148 -51.77 -60.44 27.28
C ASN A 148 -52.53 -61.78 27.33
N SER A 149 -53.34 -62.10 26.31
CA SER A 149 -54.06 -63.37 26.16
C SER A 149 -54.23 -63.70 24.67
N GLY A 150 -53.87 -64.92 24.26
CA GLY A 150 -53.88 -65.34 22.85
C GLY A 150 -53.15 -66.67 22.64
N GLN A 151 -53.56 -67.46 21.65
CA GLN A 151 -53.03 -68.81 21.41
C GLN A 151 -51.98 -68.90 20.29
N TYR A 152 -51.99 -67.98 19.34
CA TYR A 152 -51.07 -67.94 18.21
C TYR A 152 -50.67 -66.51 17.95
N THR A 153 -49.37 -66.24 17.98
CA THR A 153 -48.84 -64.91 17.73
C THR A 153 -47.65 -64.99 16.79
N GLY A 154 -47.72 -64.24 15.69
CA GLY A 154 -46.56 -63.96 14.87
C GLY A 154 -46.57 -62.53 14.37
N GLY A 155 -45.39 -61.92 14.19
CA GLY A 155 -45.30 -60.55 13.70
C GLY A 155 -45.93 -60.41 12.31
N LEU A 156 -45.69 -61.37 11.42
CA LEU A 156 -46.31 -61.40 10.09
C LEU A 156 -47.60 -62.22 10.04
N VAL A 157 -47.59 -63.48 10.50
CA VAL A 157 -48.78 -64.34 10.42
C VAL A 157 -49.02 -65.09 11.73
N ALA A 158 -50.24 -65.06 12.27
CA ALA A 158 -50.53 -65.84 13.47
C ALA A 158 -50.67 -67.34 13.16
N TRP A 159 -51.53 -67.71 12.20
CA TRP A 159 -51.69 -69.08 11.69
C TRP A 159 -51.56 -69.11 10.16
N ASN A 160 -50.56 -69.84 9.67
CA ASN A 160 -50.26 -69.94 8.25
C ASN A 160 -50.54 -71.32 7.65
N GLU A 161 -51.33 -71.36 6.58
CA GLU A 161 -51.46 -72.52 5.69
C GLU A 161 -50.95 -72.24 4.26
N GLY A 162 -50.71 -70.97 3.93
CA GLY A 162 -50.29 -70.50 2.61
C GLY A 162 -48.78 -70.35 2.45
N SER A 163 -48.36 -69.72 1.36
CA SER A 163 -46.94 -69.47 1.07
C SER A 163 -46.47 -68.12 1.60
N ILE A 164 -45.31 -68.12 2.26
CA ILE A 164 -44.61 -66.90 2.74
C ILE A 164 -43.22 -66.90 2.13
N THR A 165 -42.90 -65.91 1.30
CA THR A 165 -41.66 -65.90 0.50
C THR A 165 -40.97 -64.54 0.47
N ASP A 166 -39.65 -64.49 0.64
CA ASP A 166 -38.88 -63.22 0.55
C ASP A 166 -39.38 -62.14 1.54
N CYS A 167 -39.71 -62.56 2.77
CA CYS A 167 -40.20 -61.65 3.81
C CYS A 167 -39.16 -61.45 4.93
N TYR A 168 -39.12 -60.23 5.48
CA TYR A 168 -38.33 -59.87 6.64
C TYR A 168 -39.23 -59.29 7.73
N VAL A 169 -39.09 -59.77 8.97
CA VAL A 169 -39.75 -59.18 10.13
C VAL A 169 -38.74 -58.87 11.23
N ASP A 170 -38.72 -57.63 11.67
CA ASP A 170 -38.11 -57.19 12.91
C ASP A 170 -39.20 -56.79 13.90
N ALA A 171 -39.35 -57.57 14.98
CA ALA A 171 -40.41 -57.33 15.96
C ALA A 171 -39.96 -57.63 17.40
N VAL A 172 -40.50 -56.85 18.33
CA VAL A 172 -40.52 -57.17 19.76
C VAL A 172 -41.89 -57.73 20.09
N ILE A 173 -41.93 -59.02 20.45
CA ILE A 173 -43.17 -59.75 20.73
C ILE A 173 -43.22 -60.18 22.19
N ASP A 174 -44.22 -59.72 22.92
CA ASP A 174 -44.61 -60.21 24.24
C ASP A 174 -45.99 -60.87 24.14
N ALA A 175 -46.08 -62.21 24.16
CA ALA A 175 -47.30 -62.98 23.87
C ALA A 175 -47.44 -64.38 24.52
N ALA A 176 -48.62 -64.73 25.03
CA ALA A 176 -48.78 -65.88 25.93
C ALA A 176 -48.59 -67.32 25.37
N THR A 177 -48.90 -67.66 24.11
CA THR A 177 -48.84 -69.06 23.59
C THR A 177 -48.55 -69.12 22.08
N ASN A 178 -47.78 -70.13 21.64
CA ASN A 178 -47.27 -70.37 20.28
C ASN A 178 -46.78 -69.10 19.55
N VAL A 179 -45.50 -68.77 19.77
CA VAL A 179 -44.96 -67.48 19.37
C VAL A 179 -43.77 -67.66 18.45
N GLY A 180 -43.77 -66.97 17.32
CA GLY A 180 -42.57 -66.78 16.51
C GLY A 180 -42.58 -65.44 15.82
N VAL A 181 -41.41 -64.83 15.60
CA VAL A 181 -41.36 -63.48 15.03
C VAL A 181 -42.02 -63.41 13.66
N LEU A 182 -41.83 -64.44 12.82
CA LEU A 182 -42.51 -64.52 11.53
C LEU A 182 -43.90 -65.11 11.68
N VAL A 183 -43.99 -66.32 12.26
CA VAL A 183 -45.23 -67.08 12.32
C VAL A 183 -45.47 -67.74 13.68
N GLY A 184 -46.68 -67.65 14.22
CA GLY A 184 -47.08 -68.39 15.42
C GLY A 184 -47.20 -69.91 15.17
N ASN A 185 -48.09 -70.31 14.26
CA ASN A 185 -48.27 -71.69 13.81
C ASN A 185 -48.17 -71.79 12.28
N ASN A 186 -47.29 -72.63 11.76
CA ASN A 186 -47.05 -72.80 10.33
C ASN A 186 -47.37 -74.21 9.83
N ARG A 187 -48.20 -74.31 8.79
CA ARG A 187 -48.48 -75.53 8.02
C ARG A 187 -48.18 -75.38 6.52
N GLY A 188 -47.85 -74.18 6.04
CA GLY A 188 -47.46 -73.90 4.66
C GLY A 188 -45.95 -73.80 4.44
N PRO A 189 -45.50 -73.49 3.20
CA PRO A 189 -44.09 -73.26 2.91
C PRO A 189 -43.62 -71.84 3.28
N ILE A 190 -42.50 -71.76 3.99
CA ILE A 190 -41.73 -70.54 4.27
C ILE A 190 -40.40 -70.61 3.52
N LEU A 191 -40.11 -69.61 2.68
CA LEU A 191 -38.96 -69.62 1.78
C LEU A 191 -38.24 -68.28 1.72
N ARG A 192 -36.92 -68.25 1.93
CA ARG A 192 -36.12 -67.00 1.85
C ARG A 192 -36.60 -65.90 2.78
N CYS A 193 -36.98 -66.29 3.99
CA CYS A 193 -37.43 -65.36 5.01
C CYS A 193 -36.40 -65.26 6.14
N TYR A 194 -36.36 -64.10 6.80
CA TYR A 194 -35.59 -63.99 8.03
C TYR A 194 -36.21 -63.04 9.02
N VAL A 195 -35.75 -63.13 10.25
CA VAL A 195 -36.26 -62.30 11.34
C VAL A 195 -35.17 -61.82 12.30
N THR A 196 -35.41 -60.65 12.86
CA THR A 196 -34.66 -60.03 13.95
C THR A 196 -35.62 -59.58 15.06
N GLY A 197 -35.09 -59.01 16.13
CA GLY A 197 -35.88 -58.54 17.26
C GLY A 197 -35.89 -59.53 18.43
N SER A 198 -36.97 -59.56 19.20
CA SER A 198 -37.05 -60.37 20.40
C SER A 198 -38.43 -60.94 20.64
N VAL A 199 -38.47 -62.13 21.22
CA VAL A 199 -39.68 -62.76 21.74
C VAL A 199 -39.50 -62.95 23.23
N ASN A 200 -40.37 -62.30 23.99
CA ASN A 200 -40.39 -62.30 25.45
C ASN A 200 -41.60 -63.05 25.99
N ALA A 201 -41.98 -64.20 25.41
CA ALA A 201 -43.07 -65.02 25.95
C ALA A 201 -43.33 -66.35 25.20
N GLY A 202 -44.10 -67.25 25.84
CA GLY A 202 -44.90 -68.32 25.19
C GLY A 202 -44.66 -69.76 25.68
N ASN A 203 -45.58 -70.69 25.38
CA ASN A 203 -45.41 -72.14 25.67
C ASN A 203 -44.59 -72.91 24.61
N ARG A 204 -44.65 -72.45 23.36
CA ARG A 204 -43.92 -73.03 22.22
C ARG A 204 -43.38 -71.87 21.40
N VAL A 205 -42.09 -71.61 21.52
CA VAL A 205 -41.50 -70.35 21.07
C VAL A 205 -40.33 -70.64 20.17
N GLY A 206 -40.39 -70.11 18.96
CA GLY A 206 -39.27 -70.15 18.02
C GLY A 206 -38.87 -68.75 17.62
N GLY A 207 -37.59 -68.50 17.43
CA GLY A 207 -37.14 -67.20 16.91
C GLY A 207 -37.82 -66.87 15.58
N LEU A 208 -38.04 -67.84 14.68
CA LEU A 208 -38.78 -67.67 13.42
C LEU A 208 -40.23 -68.13 13.53
N VAL A 209 -40.45 -69.37 13.99
CA VAL A 209 -41.77 -70.01 14.01
C VAL A 209 -42.04 -70.67 15.37
N GLY A 210 -43.17 -70.37 16.01
CA GLY A 210 -43.55 -71.02 17.27
C GLY A 210 -43.74 -72.53 17.11
N VAL A 211 -44.67 -72.92 16.24
CA VAL A 211 -44.98 -74.33 15.93
C VAL A 211 -44.93 -74.56 14.42
N LEU A 212 -44.12 -75.52 13.99
CA LEU A 212 -44.10 -75.99 12.60
C LEU A 212 -44.89 -77.31 12.52
N GLY A 213 -46.13 -77.26 12.05
CA GLY A 213 -47.01 -78.43 11.95
C GLY A 213 -46.62 -79.43 10.87
N ALA A 214 -47.18 -80.65 10.94
CA ALA A 214 -47.01 -81.67 9.89
C ALA A 214 -47.54 -81.15 8.54
N GLY A 215 -46.70 -81.22 7.50
CA GLY A 215 -46.97 -80.64 6.17
C GLY A 215 -46.34 -79.26 5.93
N GLY A 216 -45.94 -78.55 7.00
CA GLY A 216 -45.21 -77.29 6.88
C GLY A 216 -43.74 -77.48 6.51
N SER A 217 -43.15 -76.46 5.89
CA SER A 217 -41.70 -76.44 5.59
C SER A 217 -41.08 -75.06 5.75
N ILE A 218 -39.80 -75.03 6.13
CA ILE A 218 -38.97 -73.83 6.20
C ILE A 218 -37.70 -74.10 5.40
N SER A 219 -37.45 -73.28 4.38
CA SER A 219 -36.29 -73.42 3.50
C SER A 219 -35.55 -72.11 3.30
N ASN A 220 -34.23 -72.17 3.26
CA ASN A 220 -33.35 -71.02 2.99
C ASN A 220 -33.70 -69.81 3.87
N SER A 221 -33.85 -69.99 5.17
CA SER A 221 -34.40 -68.97 6.07
C SER A 221 -33.63 -68.93 7.38
N PHE A 222 -33.62 -67.79 8.08
CA PHE A 222 -32.85 -67.69 9.32
C PHE A 222 -33.48 -66.82 10.39
N SER A 223 -33.08 -67.03 11.64
CA SER A 223 -33.49 -66.19 12.76
C SER A 223 -32.29 -65.65 13.53
N ARG A 224 -32.33 -64.34 13.80
CA ARG A 224 -31.44 -63.68 14.76
C ARG A 224 -32.21 -63.20 15.99
N ALA A 225 -33.49 -63.51 16.07
CA ALA A 225 -34.34 -63.03 17.14
C ALA A 225 -33.97 -63.69 18.47
N SER A 226 -33.83 -62.88 19.54
CA SER A 226 -33.60 -63.43 20.88
C SER A 226 -34.89 -63.99 21.45
N VAL A 227 -34.79 -65.11 22.17
CA VAL A 227 -35.91 -65.80 22.81
C VAL A 227 -35.66 -65.81 24.32
N SER A 228 -36.59 -65.25 25.09
CA SER A 228 -36.56 -65.22 26.55
C SER A 228 -37.88 -65.70 27.16
N ASP A 229 -37.85 -66.09 28.45
CA ASP A 229 -38.93 -66.80 29.12
C ASP A 229 -39.93 -65.90 29.90
N ARG A 230 -41.17 -66.38 30.03
CA ARG A 230 -42.23 -65.88 30.94
C ARG A 230 -42.87 -66.97 31.83
N ALA A 231 -42.62 -68.27 31.62
CA ALA A 231 -43.36 -69.37 32.25
C ALA A 231 -42.56 -70.69 32.41
N VAL A 232 -42.94 -71.48 33.41
CA VAL A 232 -42.19 -72.68 33.83
C VAL A 232 -42.57 -73.92 32.99
N GLN A 233 -41.59 -74.51 32.27
CA GLN A 233 -41.62 -75.75 31.44
C GLN A 233 -42.21 -75.66 30.02
N ASN A 234 -41.42 -75.16 29.07
CA ASN A 234 -41.89 -74.90 27.70
C ASN A 234 -40.87 -75.33 26.61
N LEU A 235 -41.23 -75.16 25.33
CA LEU A 235 -40.44 -75.58 24.16
C LEU A 235 -39.84 -74.35 23.46
N TYR A 236 -38.52 -74.17 23.50
CA TYR A 236 -37.84 -72.99 22.96
C TYR A 236 -36.79 -73.36 21.91
N GLY A 237 -36.88 -72.77 20.72
CA GLY A 237 -35.87 -72.95 19.69
C GLY A 237 -35.39 -71.63 19.11
N GLY A 238 -34.10 -71.54 18.77
CA GLY A 238 -33.58 -70.37 18.07
C GLY A 238 -34.25 -70.13 16.71
N LEU A 239 -34.72 -71.18 16.03
CA LEU A 239 -35.53 -71.08 14.80
C LEU A 239 -36.98 -71.51 15.03
N VAL A 240 -37.19 -72.72 15.58
CA VAL A 240 -38.53 -73.32 15.76
C VAL A 240 -38.71 -73.86 17.17
N GLY A 241 -39.81 -73.51 17.83
CA GLY A 241 -40.13 -74.05 19.17
C GLY A 241 -40.47 -75.54 19.13
N ASP A 242 -41.54 -75.89 18.43
CA ASP A 242 -42.05 -77.27 18.31
C ASP A 242 -42.17 -77.67 16.84
N CYS A 243 -41.43 -78.70 16.42
CA CYS A 243 -41.22 -79.05 15.01
C CYS A 243 -41.82 -80.40 14.64
N GLY A 244 -42.83 -80.40 13.76
CA GLY A 244 -43.37 -81.56 13.07
C GLY A 244 -43.21 -81.53 11.54
N GLY A 245 -42.69 -80.44 10.97
CA GLY A 245 -42.45 -80.26 9.53
C GLY A 245 -40.98 -80.30 9.13
N ASN A 246 -40.67 -79.93 7.88
CA ASN A 246 -39.32 -80.05 7.31
C ASN A 246 -38.54 -78.73 7.36
N ILE A 247 -37.25 -78.78 7.70
CA ILE A 247 -36.34 -77.62 7.77
C ILE A 247 -35.10 -77.90 6.91
N THR A 248 -34.80 -77.03 5.95
CA THR A 248 -33.67 -77.20 5.01
C THR A 248 -32.92 -75.89 4.77
N ASN A 249 -31.60 -75.92 4.84
CA ASN A 249 -30.75 -74.74 4.60
C ASN A 249 -31.11 -73.54 5.48
N CYS A 250 -31.34 -73.76 6.77
CA CYS A 250 -31.74 -72.71 7.69
C CYS A 250 -30.72 -72.49 8.80
N TYR A 251 -30.74 -71.32 9.45
CA TYR A 251 -29.91 -71.14 10.64
C TYR A 251 -30.48 -70.23 11.72
N ALA A 252 -29.94 -70.33 12.94
CA ALA A 252 -30.27 -69.46 14.06
C ALA A 252 -29.03 -68.92 14.78
N THR A 253 -29.06 -67.63 15.15
CA THR A 253 -27.99 -66.97 15.92
C THR A 253 -28.52 -66.17 17.11
N GLY A 254 -29.83 -66.00 17.26
CA GLY A 254 -30.40 -65.24 18.36
C GLY A 254 -30.20 -65.93 19.70
N LEU A 255 -29.95 -65.16 20.76
CA LEU A 255 -29.79 -65.67 22.13
C LEU A 255 -31.05 -66.44 22.56
N VAL A 256 -30.89 -67.63 23.13
CA VAL A 256 -31.98 -68.40 23.74
C VAL A 256 -31.73 -68.48 25.25
N ASP A 257 -32.26 -67.52 25.99
CA ASP A 257 -32.02 -67.35 27.43
C ASP A 257 -33.26 -67.71 28.25
N VAL A 258 -33.40 -69.02 28.54
CA VAL A 258 -34.56 -69.58 29.26
C VAL A 258 -34.12 -70.65 30.28
N PRO A 259 -34.55 -70.57 31.57
CA PRO A 259 -34.24 -71.58 32.58
C PRO A 259 -35.18 -72.81 32.52
N ASN A 260 -34.66 -74.01 32.80
CA ASN A 260 -35.44 -75.24 33.07
C ASN A 260 -36.50 -75.66 32.02
N SER A 261 -36.16 -75.64 30.72
CA SER A 261 -37.07 -75.94 29.60
C SER A 261 -36.44 -76.81 28.50
N PHE A 262 -37.26 -77.42 27.63
CA PHE A 262 -36.77 -78.10 26.41
C PHE A 262 -36.31 -77.02 25.42
N ARG A 263 -35.02 -76.74 25.42
CA ARG A 263 -34.41 -75.66 24.65
C ARG A 263 -33.39 -76.20 23.65
N GLY A 264 -33.36 -75.60 22.47
CA GLY A 264 -32.37 -75.93 21.45
C GLY A 264 -31.92 -74.72 20.65
N GLY A 265 -30.64 -74.73 20.26
CA GLY A 265 -30.07 -73.64 19.48
C GLY A 265 -30.75 -73.43 18.13
N LEU A 266 -31.30 -74.48 17.51
CA LEU A 266 -32.13 -74.38 16.30
C LEU A 266 -33.60 -74.76 16.59
N ILE A 267 -33.83 -75.91 17.21
CA ILE A 267 -35.17 -76.50 17.45
C ILE A 267 -35.30 -76.86 18.92
N GLY A 268 -36.38 -76.43 19.56
CA GLY A 268 -36.68 -76.79 20.95
C GLY A 268 -37.05 -78.26 21.12
N ARG A 269 -38.07 -78.72 20.39
CA ARG A 269 -38.47 -80.12 20.31
C ARG A 269 -38.86 -80.51 18.89
N ARG A 270 -38.48 -81.71 18.46
CA ARG A 270 -38.85 -82.31 17.18
C ARG A 270 -39.68 -83.56 17.39
N ILE A 271 -40.90 -83.54 16.85
CA ILE A 271 -41.84 -84.65 16.88
C ILE A 271 -41.70 -85.50 15.60
N THR A 272 -41.73 -84.84 14.44
CA THR A 272 -41.66 -85.44 13.10
C THR A 272 -40.93 -84.50 12.13
N GLY A 273 -40.78 -84.92 10.87
CA GLY A 273 -40.14 -84.12 9.83
C GLY A 273 -38.61 -84.19 9.85
N THR A 274 -38.01 -83.80 8.74
CA THR A 274 -36.55 -83.88 8.52
C THR A 274 -35.89 -82.52 8.67
N VAL A 275 -34.70 -82.52 9.26
CA VAL A 275 -33.85 -81.32 9.37
C VAL A 275 -32.56 -81.60 8.61
N SER A 276 -32.27 -80.82 7.57
CA SER A 276 -31.09 -81.01 6.72
C SER A 276 -30.35 -79.70 6.48
N ASN A 277 -29.02 -79.77 6.39
CA ASN A 277 -28.15 -78.63 6.06
C ASN A 277 -28.45 -77.36 6.87
N SER A 278 -28.83 -77.50 8.14
CA SER A 278 -29.31 -76.39 8.96
C SER A 278 -28.50 -76.29 10.26
N TYR A 279 -28.22 -75.07 10.70
CA TYR A 279 -27.16 -74.79 11.68
C TYR A 279 -27.59 -73.82 12.76
N TRP A 280 -26.95 -73.83 13.91
CA TRP A 280 -27.06 -72.74 14.88
C TRP A 280 -25.69 -72.33 15.39
N ASP A 281 -25.57 -71.07 15.78
CA ASP A 281 -24.37 -70.56 16.41
C ASP A 281 -24.35 -70.94 17.90
N THR A 282 -23.42 -71.79 18.32
CA THR A 282 -23.32 -72.28 19.70
C THR A 282 -22.89 -71.22 20.70
N ILE A 283 -22.27 -70.13 20.24
CA ILE A 283 -21.79 -69.02 21.07
C ILE A 283 -22.92 -68.01 21.24
N THR A 284 -23.50 -67.51 20.15
CA THR A 284 -24.49 -66.41 20.23
C THR A 284 -25.86 -66.88 20.72
N THR A 285 -26.26 -68.12 20.43
CA THR A 285 -27.50 -68.69 21.01
C THR A 285 -27.33 -69.04 22.49
N GLY A 286 -26.10 -69.18 22.97
CA GLY A 286 -25.79 -69.66 24.32
C GLY A 286 -26.02 -71.16 24.54
N LEU A 287 -26.31 -71.94 23.48
CA LEU A 287 -26.69 -73.36 23.58
C LEU A 287 -25.78 -74.28 22.78
N SER A 288 -25.36 -75.38 23.40
CA SER A 288 -24.56 -76.44 22.78
C SER A 288 -25.38 -77.57 22.14
N THR A 289 -26.70 -77.63 22.40
CA THR A 289 -27.60 -78.71 21.94
C THR A 289 -28.84 -78.17 21.22
N SER A 290 -29.45 -79.02 20.39
CA SER A 290 -30.69 -78.75 19.65
C SER A 290 -31.32 -80.07 19.21
N ASP A 291 -32.66 -80.14 19.09
CA ASP A 291 -33.37 -81.35 18.63
C ASP A 291 -33.39 -81.49 17.09
N GLY A 292 -32.26 -81.15 16.46
CA GLY A 292 -32.06 -81.14 15.02
C GLY A 292 -31.09 -80.05 14.58
N GLY A 293 -30.51 -80.24 13.38
CA GLY A 293 -29.48 -79.37 12.81
C GLY A 293 -28.07 -79.69 13.32
N THR A 294 -27.11 -78.81 13.05
CA THR A 294 -25.71 -78.94 13.52
C THR A 294 -25.20 -77.64 14.11
N GLY A 295 -24.69 -77.71 15.35
CA GLY A 295 -24.08 -76.56 16.02
C GLY A 295 -22.71 -76.21 15.43
N LYS A 296 -22.46 -74.91 15.26
CA LYS A 296 -21.19 -74.34 14.80
C LYS A 296 -20.86 -73.13 15.66
N ASN A 297 -19.59 -72.85 15.91
CA ASN A 297 -19.23 -71.59 16.57
C ASN A 297 -19.30 -70.42 15.57
N THR A 298 -19.22 -69.19 16.07
CA THR A 298 -19.27 -67.97 15.25
C THR A 298 -18.31 -67.97 14.08
N THR A 299 -17.03 -68.27 14.31
CA THR A 299 -16.04 -68.32 13.24
C THR A 299 -16.44 -69.30 12.11
N GLN A 300 -16.93 -70.48 12.47
CA GLN A 300 -17.42 -71.45 11.49
C GLN A 300 -18.67 -70.94 10.76
N MET A 301 -19.60 -70.31 11.48
CA MET A 301 -20.81 -69.72 10.89
C MET A 301 -20.51 -68.53 9.97
N ASN A 302 -19.39 -67.83 10.16
CA ASN A 302 -18.88 -66.78 9.29
C ASN A 302 -18.04 -67.31 8.10
N THR A 303 -17.88 -68.63 7.98
CA THR A 303 -17.02 -69.23 6.94
C THR A 303 -17.87 -69.94 5.89
N GLN A 304 -17.77 -69.52 4.62
CA GLN A 304 -18.57 -70.06 3.51
C GLN A 304 -18.46 -71.59 3.37
N SER A 305 -17.26 -72.15 3.56
CA SER A 305 -17.00 -73.59 3.44
C SER A 305 -17.66 -74.45 4.54
N THR A 306 -18.33 -73.83 5.52
CA THR A 306 -19.20 -74.54 6.46
C THR A 306 -20.52 -74.95 5.81
N PHE A 307 -20.94 -74.23 4.75
CA PHE A 307 -22.24 -74.36 4.10
C PHE A 307 -22.12 -74.94 2.68
N ASN A 308 -21.29 -75.96 2.49
CA ASN A 308 -20.93 -76.48 1.15
C ASN A 308 -22.10 -76.99 0.28
N THR A 309 -23.27 -77.23 0.88
CA THR A 309 -24.49 -77.67 0.18
C THR A 309 -25.45 -76.53 -0.14
N TRP A 310 -25.14 -75.30 0.24
CA TRP A 310 -25.98 -74.12 -0.01
C TRP A 310 -25.63 -73.46 -1.35
N ASP A 311 -26.64 -72.88 -2.00
CA ASP A 311 -26.48 -72.12 -3.25
C ASP A 311 -26.05 -70.67 -2.94
N PHE A 312 -24.73 -70.42 -2.99
CA PHE A 312 -24.16 -69.08 -2.86
C PHE A 312 -24.13 -68.28 -4.18
N THR A 313 -24.68 -68.83 -5.26
CA THR A 313 -24.80 -68.15 -6.54
C THR A 313 -26.12 -67.39 -6.64
N ASN A 314 -27.23 -68.01 -6.21
CA ASN A 314 -28.56 -67.45 -6.41
C ASN A 314 -29.36 -67.19 -5.13
N VAL A 315 -28.99 -67.79 -4.00
CA VAL A 315 -29.79 -67.70 -2.76
C VAL A 315 -29.04 -66.96 -1.67
N TRP A 316 -27.82 -67.40 -1.36
CA TRP A 316 -27.04 -66.92 -0.23
C TRP A 316 -25.84 -66.08 -0.67
N GLY A 317 -25.49 -65.07 0.11
CA GLY A 317 -24.19 -64.41 0.10
C GLY A 317 -23.54 -64.53 1.48
N ILE A 318 -22.23 -64.34 1.58
CA ILE A 318 -21.53 -64.24 2.86
C ILE A 318 -20.40 -63.23 2.74
N ASN A 319 -20.44 -62.19 3.60
CA ASN A 319 -19.54 -61.05 3.52
C ASN A 319 -19.37 -60.48 4.93
N GLY A 320 -18.13 -60.26 5.38
CA GLY A 320 -17.82 -59.77 6.73
C GLY A 320 -18.50 -58.45 7.11
N SER A 321 -18.90 -57.63 6.14
CA SER A 321 -19.56 -56.34 6.36
C SER A 321 -21.10 -56.41 6.31
N ILE A 322 -21.69 -57.53 5.90
CA ILE A 322 -23.16 -57.70 5.77
C ILE A 322 -23.62 -58.75 6.77
N ASN A 323 -24.76 -58.51 7.42
CA ASN A 323 -25.38 -59.47 8.35
C ASN A 323 -24.40 -59.99 9.41
N SER A 324 -23.51 -59.14 9.94
CA SER A 324 -22.47 -59.52 10.92
C SER A 324 -21.56 -60.66 10.44
N GLY A 325 -21.38 -60.80 9.12
CA GLY A 325 -20.59 -61.83 8.48
C GLY A 325 -21.27 -63.19 8.30
N TYR A 326 -22.50 -63.38 8.79
CA TYR A 326 -23.25 -64.62 8.61
C TYR A 326 -23.82 -64.68 7.18
N PRO A 327 -24.16 -65.88 6.66
CA PRO A 327 -24.85 -66.00 5.39
C PRO A 327 -26.12 -65.13 5.34
N TYR A 328 -26.31 -64.37 4.28
CA TYR A 328 -27.48 -63.52 4.07
C TYR A 328 -28.16 -63.84 2.74
N LEU A 329 -29.43 -63.49 2.59
CA LEU A 329 -30.17 -63.78 1.35
C LEU A 329 -29.89 -62.69 0.31
N LEU A 330 -29.54 -63.08 -0.93
CA LEU A 330 -29.16 -62.13 -1.99
C LEU A 330 -30.30 -61.23 -2.43
N ASN A 331 -31.53 -61.75 -2.48
CA ASN A 331 -32.72 -61.01 -2.91
C ASN A 331 -33.54 -60.43 -1.75
N ASN A 332 -33.08 -60.63 -0.50
CA ASN A 332 -33.72 -60.15 0.71
C ASN A 332 -32.62 -59.83 1.75
N VAL A 333 -31.80 -58.83 1.44
CA VAL A 333 -30.57 -58.53 2.19
C VAL A 333 -30.92 -57.86 3.53
N PRO A 334 -30.35 -58.30 4.67
CA PRO A 334 -30.45 -57.62 5.96
C PRO A 334 -30.04 -56.16 5.89
N PRO A 335 -30.80 -55.23 6.50
CA PRO A 335 -30.41 -53.83 6.53
C PRO A 335 -29.06 -53.67 7.26
N VAL A 336 -28.24 -52.75 6.76
CA VAL A 336 -27.04 -52.33 7.47
C VAL A 336 -27.49 -51.55 8.71
N LEU A 337 -26.96 -51.91 9.89
CA LEU A 337 -27.28 -51.24 11.14
C LEU A 337 -26.14 -50.32 11.55
N ALA A 338 -26.49 -49.15 12.13
CA ALA A 338 -25.49 -48.26 12.72
C ALA A 338 -24.66 -49.01 13.77
N PRO A 339 -23.36 -48.69 13.92
CA PRO A 339 -22.55 -49.20 15.02
C PRO A 339 -23.13 -48.80 16.38
N THR A 340 -23.09 -49.69 17.37
CA THR A 340 -23.65 -49.43 18.70
C THR A 340 -22.66 -48.73 19.65
N THR A 341 -21.38 -48.71 19.31
CA THR A 341 -20.32 -48.03 20.07
C THR A 341 -19.64 -47.01 19.17
N GLN A 342 -19.74 -45.75 19.54
CA GLN A 342 -19.11 -44.63 18.85
C GLN A 342 -17.60 -44.56 19.16
N ALA A 343 -16.82 -43.94 18.27
CA ALA A 343 -15.45 -43.53 18.56
C ALA A 343 -15.40 -42.54 19.73
N PHE A 344 -14.36 -42.59 20.56
CA PHE A 344 -14.28 -41.77 21.77
C PHE A 344 -12.84 -41.36 22.09
N ASP A 345 -12.69 -40.48 23.09
CA ASP A 345 -11.41 -39.96 23.56
C ASP A 345 -10.57 -39.31 22.46
N LEU A 346 -11.19 -38.40 21.70
CA LEU A 346 -10.45 -37.62 20.71
C LEU A 346 -9.37 -36.81 21.44
N VAL A 347 -8.12 -36.92 20.99
CA VAL A 347 -6.99 -36.13 21.47
C VAL A 347 -6.26 -35.49 20.29
N PHE A 348 -5.84 -34.25 20.49
CA PHE A 348 -5.11 -33.48 19.48
C PHE A 348 -3.62 -33.48 19.78
N SER A 349 -2.82 -33.76 18.77
CA SER A 349 -1.35 -33.71 18.82
C SER A 349 -0.81 -32.89 17.66
N SER A 350 0.47 -32.52 17.72
CA SER A 350 1.12 -31.70 16.67
C SER A 350 0.31 -30.44 16.31
N VAL A 351 -0.25 -29.76 17.32
CA VAL A 351 -1.05 -28.56 17.11
C VAL A 351 -0.15 -27.44 16.65
N GLN A 352 -0.36 -26.99 15.42
CA GLN A 352 0.33 -25.88 14.77
C GLN A 352 -0.66 -24.79 14.39
N ASN A 353 -0.18 -23.75 13.72
CA ASN A 353 -0.99 -22.65 13.20
C ASN A 353 -1.94 -23.06 12.06
N VAL A 354 -1.55 -24.00 11.20
CA VAL A 354 -2.33 -24.39 10.01
C VAL A 354 -2.65 -25.88 9.94
N ASN A 355 -2.29 -26.64 10.99
CA ASN A 355 -2.57 -28.07 11.07
C ASN A 355 -2.65 -28.56 12.53
N PHE A 356 -3.32 -29.69 12.71
CA PHE A 356 -3.21 -30.52 13.90
C PHE A 356 -3.51 -31.98 13.53
N THR A 357 -3.08 -32.92 14.37
CA THR A 357 -3.42 -34.33 14.24
C THR A 357 -4.54 -34.69 15.21
N ILE A 358 -5.60 -35.27 14.68
CA ILE A 358 -6.74 -35.82 15.42
C ILE A 358 -6.43 -37.30 15.65
N ASN A 359 -6.48 -37.76 16.89
CA ASN A 359 -6.34 -39.16 17.26
C ASN A 359 -7.59 -39.56 18.07
N TRP A 360 -8.04 -40.81 17.95
CA TRP A 360 -9.22 -41.30 18.68
C TRP A 360 -9.07 -42.79 19.02
N THR A 361 -9.93 -43.26 19.92
CA THR A 361 -10.16 -44.69 20.14
C THR A 361 -11.33 -45.15 19.28
N ASN A 362 -11.13 -46.20 18.48
CA ASN A 362 -12.17 -46.75 17.61
C ASN A 362 -13.33 -47.32 18.43
N GLY A 363 -14.54 -47.11 17.93
CA GLY A 363 -15.74 -47.79 18.39
C GLY A 363 -15.86 -49.18 17.76
N ASN A 364 -17.09 -49.63 17.51
CA ASN A 364 -17.37 -50.95 16.93
C ASN A 364 -17.85 -50.89 15.46
N GLY A 365 -17.69 -49.74 14.79
CA GLY A 365 -17.99 -49.64 13.39
C GLY A 365 -16.98 -50.40 12.54
N SER A 366 -17.46 -50.97 11.43
CA SER A 366 -16.56 -51.51 10.40
C SER A 366 -15.69 -50.41 9.81
N ALA A 367 -16.22 -49.19 9.78
CA ALA A 367 -15.50 -48.02 9.38
C ALA A 367 -15.87 -46.73 10.14
N ARG A 368 -15.19 -45.61 9.86
CA ARG A 368 -15.42 -44.30 10.49
C ARG A 368 -15.01 -43.17 9.56
N ALA A 369 -15.76 -42.09 9.64
CA ALA A 369 -15.53 -40.84 8.94
C ALA A 369 -15.28 -39.71 9.94
N VAL A 370 -14.29 -38.87 9.68
CA VAL A 370 -13.96 -37.71 10.52
C VAL A 370 -14.44 -36.45 9.81
N PHE A 371 -15.20 -35.64 10.52
CA PHE A 371 -15.74 -34.39 10.02
C PHE A 371 -15.25 -33.22 10.87
N VAL A 372 -14.83 -32.15 10.18
CA VAL A 372 -14.30 -30.94 10.81
C VAL A 372 -15.11 -29.74 10.32
N LYS A 373 -15.35 -28.78 11.22
CA LYS A 373 -16.00 -27.50 10.91
C LYS A 373 -15.34 -26.37 11.71
N GLN A 374 -15.17 -25.22 11.07
CA GLN A 374 -14.68 -24.00 11.72
C GLN A 374 -15.79 -23.37 12.60
N THR A 375 -15.93 -23.87 13.82
CA THR A 375 -16.93 -23.44 14.80
C THR A 375 -16.57 -24.00 16.18
N ASN A 376 -17.23 -23.54 17.23
CA ASN A 376 -17.05 -24.01 18.60
C ASN A 376 -18.20 -24.89 19.11
N THR A 377 -19.29 -25.02 18.33
CA THR A 377 -20.53 -25.71 18.71
C THR A 377 -21.08 -26.56 17.56
N GLY A 378 -22.08 -27.40 17.86
CA GLY A 378 -22.75 -28.24 16.87
C GLY A 378 -22.27 -29.68 16.83
N THR A 379 -23.10 -30.52 16.20
CA THR A 379 -22.88 -31.94 15.97
C THR A 379 -22.94 -32.25 14.48
N VAL A 380 -22.33 -33.36 14.09
CA VAL A 380 -22.34 -33.86 12.72
C VAL A 380 -23.58 -34.72 12.50
N SER A 381 -24.20 -34.60 11.33
CA SER A 381 -25.36 -35.39 10.90
C SER A 381 -25.13 -35.85 9.46
N PRO A 382 -24.27 -36.87 9.22
CA PRO A 382 -24.09 -37.46 7.91
C PRO A 382 -25.38 -38.18 7.53
N THR A 383 -25.69 -38.21 6.24
CA THR A 383 -26.86 -38.94 5.73
C THR A 383 -26.48 -40.40 5.52
N ASP A 384 -27.31 -41.32 6.03
CA ASP A 384 -27.14 -42.74 5.77
C ASP A 384 -27.22 -43.05 4.26
N ASN A 385 -26.60 -44.16 3.87
CA ASN A 385 -26.42 -44.61 2.48
C ASN A 385 -25.67 -43.59 1.61
N THR A 386 -24.83 -42.75 2.22
CA THR A 386 -24.02 -41.76 1.52
C THR A 386 -22.54 -41.93 1.84
N THR A 387 -21.72 -42.07 0.80
CA THR A 387 -20.25 -42.03 0.93
C THR A 387 -19.75 -40.60 0.90
N TYR A 388 -19.03 -40.19 1.95
CA TYR A 388 -18.30 -38.93 1.96
C TYR A 388 -16.85 -39.16 1.54
N THR A 389 -16.43 -38.50 0.45
CA THR A 389 -15.05 -38.55 -0.01
C THR A 389 -14.18 -37.72 0.93
N ALA A 390 -13.17 -38.34 1.51
CA ALA A 390 -12.28 -37.69 2.47
C ALA A 390 -11.12 -36.96 1.78
N ASN A 391 -10.71 -35.82 2.36
CA ASN A 391 -9.44 -35.18 2.05
C ASN A 391 -8.85 -34.53 3.31
N SER A 392 -7.61 -34.83 3.65
CA SER A 392 -6.94 -34.28 4.83
C SER A 392 -6.71 -32.75 4.76
N ILE A 393 -6.84 -32.15 3.59
CA ILE A 393 -6.87 -30.69 3.41
C ILE A 393 -8.28 -30.20 3.76
N PHE A 394 -8.41 -29.44 4.85
CA PHE A 394 -9.69 -28.88 5.28
C PHE A 394 -10.34 -28.07 4.15
N GLY A 395 -11.64 -28.31 3.94
CA GLY A 395 -12.43 -27.71 2.86
C GLY A 395 -12.41 -28.47 1.52
N SER A 396 -11.53 -29.46 1.35
CA SER A 396 -11.38 -30.19 0.07
C SER A 396 -12.12 -31.53 0.01
N GLY A 397 -12.56 -32.06 1.17
CA GLY A 397 -13.40 -33.26 1.22
C GLY A 397 -14.86 -32.97 0.94
N THR A 398 -15.69 -34.00 0.82
CA THR A 398 -17.15 -33.83 0.65
C THR A 398 -17.73 -33.08 1.85
N GLN A 399 -18.47 -32.01 1.56
CA GLN A 399 -19.24 -31.27 2.54
C GLN A 399 -20.59 -31.95 2.79
N ILE A 400 -21.05 -32.02 4.04
CA ILE A 400 -22.42 -32.46 4.34
C ILE A 400 -23.38 -31.33 3.94
N GLY A 401 -24.07 -31.47 2.81
CA GLY A 401 -24.95 -30.43 2.27
C GLY A 401 -24.22 -29.07 2.21
N VAL A 402 -24.82 -28.03 2.80
CA VAL A 402 -24.22 -26.68 2.94
C VAL A 402 -23.78 -26.37 4.39
N SER A 403 -23.56 -27.41 5.20
CA SER A 403 -23.46 -27.26 6.67
C SER A 403 -22.14 -26.68 7.20
N GLY A 404 -21.09 -26.62 6.38
CA GLY A 404 -19.72 -26.29 6.81
C GLY A 404 -18.91 -27.47 7.36
N TRP A 405 -19.51 -28.66 7.49
CA TRP A 405 -18.80 -29.88 7.91
C TRP A 405 -18.17 -30.57 6.72
N TYR A 406 -16.84 -30.69 6.73
CA TYR A 406 -16.06 -31.34 5.68
C TYR A 406 -15.51 -32.67 6.15
N CYS A 407 -15.64 -33.71 5.34
CA CYS A 407 -15.04 -35.02 5.61
C CYS A 407 -13.53 -34.96 5.38
N VAL A 408 -12.74 -35.09 6.45
CA VAL A 408 -11.27 -35.05 6.38
C VAL A 408 -10.61 -36.42 6.39
N TYR A 409 -11.36 -37.46 6.77
CA TYR A 409 -10.88 -38.84 6.82
C TYR A 409 -12.05 -39.82 6.66
N ASN A 410 -11.81 -40.93 5.96
CA ASN A 410 -12.74 -42.04 5.80
C ASN A 410 -11.96 -43.32 5.47
N GLY A 411 -11.90 -44.31 6.39
CA GLY A 411 -11.05 -45.50 6.26
C GLY A 411 -10.52 -46.02 7.60
N THR A 412 -9.94 -47.23 7.71
CA THR A 412 -9.85 -48.09 8.96
C THR A 412 -9.04 -47.62 10.17
N GLY A 413 -8.35 -46.50 10.06
CA GLY A 413 -7.37 -46.03 11.04
C GLY A 413 -7.97 -45.34 12.26
N SER A 414 -7.08 -44.77 13.08
CA SER A 414 -7.39 -44.14 14.37
C SER A 414 -6.83 -42.73 14.50
N ASN A 415 -6.29 -42.16 13.42
CA ASN A 415 -5.78 -40.80 13.38
C ASN A 415 -5.84 -40.18 11.97
N VAL A 416 -5.83 -38.84 11.92
CA VAL A 416 -5.64 -38.05 10.69
C VAL A 416 -4.98 -36.71 11.01
N THR A 417 -3.98 -36.32 10.24
CA THR A 417 -3.45 -34.94 10.26
C THR A 417 -4.24 -34.08 9.30
N VAL A 418 -4.87 -33.02 9.81
CA VAL A 418 -5.66 -32.07 9.01
C VAL A 418 -4.82 -30.83 8.74
N THR A 419 -4.74 -30.42 7.47
CA THR A 419 -3.99 -29.24 7.02
C THR A 419 -4.91 -28.18 6.42
N ASN A 420 -4.37 -27.02 6.04
CA ASN A 420 -5.13 -25.88 5.50
C ASN A 420 -6.16 -25.32 6.49
N LEU A 421 -5.79 -25.33 7.77
CA LEU A 421 -6.54 -24.65 8.83
C LEU A 421 -6.10 -23.20 8.94
N SER A 422 -7.00 -22.36 9.41
CA SER A 422 -6.76 -20.95 9.71
C SER A 422 -6.06 -20.83 11.06
N PRO A 423 -5.03 -19.97 11.20
CA PRO A 423 -4.38 -19.71 12.49
C PRO A 423 -5.30 -19.10 13.54
N GLY A 424 -5.02 -19.36 14.82
CA GLY A 424 -5.77 -18.85 15.97
C GLY A 424 -7.26 -19.21 15.98
N THR A 425 -7.67 -20.20 15.19
CA THR A 425 -9.07 -20.48 14.88
C THR A 425 -9.50 -21.77 15.54
N GLU A 426 -10.69 -21.74 16.14
CA GLU A 426 -11.30 -22.90 16.78
C GLU A 426 -12.06 -23.77 15.76
N TYR A 427 -11.80 -25.08 15.83
CA TYR A 427 -12.43 -26.09 14.99
C TYR A 427 -13.15 -27.14 15.86
N ARG A 428 -14.37 -27.49 15.47
CA ARG A 428 -15.14 -28.60 16.03
C ARG A 428 -14.87 -29.84 15.20
N VAL A 429 -14.59 -30.96 15.87
CA VAL A 429 -14.30 -32.26 15.25
C VAL A 429 -15.24 -33.32 15.80
N MET A 430 -15.81 -34.14 14.91
CA MET A 430 -16.54 -35.35 15.27
C MET A 430 -16.03 -36.54 14.45
N VAL A 431 -15.84 -37.68 15.11
CA VAL A 431 -15.56 -38.97 14.45
C VAL A 431 -16.85 -39.79 14.50
N CYS A 432 -17.37 -40.18 13.34
CA CYS A 432 -18.59 -40.97 13.22
C CYS A 432 -18.23 -42.38 12.76
N GLU A 433 -18.38 -43.36 13.64
CA GLU A 433 -18.37 -44.78 13.28
C GLU A 433 -19.54 -45.08 12.33
N TYR A 434 -19.31 -45.96 11.35
CA TYR A 434 -20.35 -46.44 10.46
C TYR A 434 -20.14 -47.92 10.09
N ASN A 435 -21.24 -48.57 9.71
CA ASN A 435 -21.23 -49.87 9.07
C ASN A 435 -21.69 -49.75 7.63
N GLY A 436 -21.34 -50.71 6.78
CA GLY A 436 -21.72 -50.72 5.36
C GLY A 436 -20.58 -50.32 4.43
N GLY A 437 -20.67 -50.78 3.19
CA GLY A 437 -19.77 -50.40 2.11
C GLY A 437 -20.16 -49.05 1.49
N ALA A 438 -19.43 -48.64 0.45
CA ALA A 438 -19.69 -47.41 -0.28
C ALA A 438 -21.14 -47.36 -0.82
N GLY A 439 -21.88 -46.30 -0.47
CA GLY A 439 -23.27 -46.07 -0.85
C GLY A 439 -24.29 -46.77 0.06
N SER A 440 -23.86 -47.41 1.14
CA SER A 440 -24.71 -48.14 2.08
C SER A 440 -24.28 -47.91 3.54
N GLU A 441 -23.51 -46.85 3.78
CA GLU A 441 -22.99 -46.51 5.09
C GLU A 441 -24.12 -46.07 6.03
N VAL A 442 -24.20 -46.67 7.22
CA VAL A 442 -25.15 -46.26 8.27
C VAL A 442 -24.34 -45.76 9.46
N TYR A 443 -24.46 -44.47 9.75
CA TYR A 443 -23.59 -43.75 10.67
C TYR A 443 -24.14 -43.76 12.10
N ASN A 444 -23.27 -43.99 13.07
CA ASN A 444 -23.54 -43.62 14.46
C ASN A 444 -23.23 -42.12 14.62
N ILE A 445 -24.23 -41.35 15.07
CA ILE A 445 -24.12 -39.90 15.32
C ILE A 445 -24.31 -39.54 16.80
N SER A 446 -24.36 -40.53 17.68
CA SER A 446 -24.36 -40.28 19.12
C SER A 446 -23.04 -39.66 19.56
N SER A 447 -23.11 -38.81 20.59
CA SER A 447 -21.93 -38.28 21.27
C SER A 447 -21.30 -39.33 22.17
N ALA A 448 -19.99 -39.27 22.35
CA ALA A 448 -19.23 -40.06 23.33
C ALA A 448 -18.27 -39.17 24.12
N THR A 449 -17.52 -39.75 25.07
CA THR A 449 -16.47 -39.04 25.82
C THR A 449 -15.52 -38.35 24.84
N ASN A 450 -15.38 -37.03 24.96
CA ASN A 450 -14.56 -36.21 24.06
C ASN A 450 -14.90 -36.39 22.56
N ASN A 451 -16.12 -36.75 22.18
CA ASN A 451 -16.56 -36.81 20.78
C ASN A 451 -18.01 -36.26 20.66
N PRO A 452 -18.23 -35.03 20.16
CA PRO A 452 -17.25 -34.20 19.46
C PRO A 452 -16.34 -33.37 20.39
N ARG A 453 -15.21 -32.91 19.89
CA ARG A 453 -14.22 -32.09 20.64
C ARG A 453 -13.77 -30.86 19.83
N ASN A 454 -13.43 -29.78 20.54
CA ASN A 454 -12.86 -28.57 19.94
C ASN A 454 -11.33 -28.62 19.98
N GLN A 455 -10.70 -28.00 18.99
CA GLN A 455 -9.28 -27.65 19.00
C GLN A 455 -9.06 -26.29 18.38
N THR A 456 -8.29 -25.44 19.05
CA THR A 456 -7.83 -24.15 18.51
C THR A 456 -6.43 -24.33 17.93
N THR A 457 -6.22 -23.88 16.69
CA THR A 457 -4.88 -23.80 16.10
C THR A 457 -4.02 -22.75 16.81
N LEU A 458 -2.70 -22.88 16.71
CA LEU A 458 -1.81 -21.84 17.25
C LEU A 458 -2.00 -20.52 16.48
N ASN A 459 -1.75 -19.41 17.16
CA ASN A 459 -1.66 -18.11 16.50
C ASN A 459 -0.41 -18.05 15.62
N THR A 460 -0.49 -17.31 14.52
CA THR A 460 0.69 -16.89 13.75
C THR A 460 1.04 -15.48 14.11
N PHE A 461 2.16 -15.32 14.81
CA PHE A 461 2.70 -14.02 15.15
C PHE A 461 3.66 -13.54 14.05
N PRO A 462 3.59 -12.26 13.65
CA PRO A 462 4.60 -11.70 12.76
C PRO A 462 5.94 -11.62 13.50
N VAL A 463 7.05 -11.80 12.79
CA VAL A 463 8.40 -11.57 13.33
C VAL A 463 8.82 -10.16 12.94
N VAL A 464 9.17 -9.35 13.93
CA VAL A 464 9.41 -7.91 13.75
C VAL A 464 10.80 -7.57 14.24
N THR A 465 11.57 -6.86 13.44
CA THR A 465 12.92 -6.39 13.79
C THR A 465 13.07 -4.91 13.44
N SER A 466 13.56 -4.13 14.41
CA SER A 466 14.10 -2.79 14.14
C SER A 466 15.53 -2.94 13.62
N SER A 467 15.88 -2.12 12.64
CA SER A 467 17.26 -1.87 12.21
C SER A 467 17.68 -0.48 12.66
N ALA A 468 18.99 -0.19 12.68
CA ALA A 468 19.48 1.14 13.03
C ALA A 468 18.84 2.22 12.12
N ALA A 469 18.52 3.37 12.71
CA ALA A 469 18.07 4.51 11.95
C ALA A 469 19.20 5.02 11.04
N THR A 470 18.87 5.46 9.84
CA THR A 470 19.81 6.00 8.85
C THR A 470 19.43 7.43 8.48
N ASN A 471 20.29 8.12 7.72
CA ASN A 471 20.04 9.50 7.27
C ASN A 471 19.62 10.42 8.43
N ILE A 472 20.27 10.27 9.58
CA ILE A 472 19.95 11.03 10.80
C ILE A 472 20.46 12.46 10.62
N LEU A 473 19.53 13.40 10.47
CA LEU A 473 19.77 14.84 10.40
C LEU A 473 19.29 15.51 11.70
N SER A 474 19.55 16.80 11.85
CA SER A 474 19.16 17.55 13.06
C SER A 474 17.64 17.63 13.27
N SER A 475 16.83 17.38 12.25
CA SER A 475 15.36 17.44 12.32
C SER A 475 14.63 16.28 11.63
N SER A 476 15.35 15.26 11.19
CA SER A 476 14.78 14.07 10.54
C SER A 476 15.64 12.83 10.73
N ALA A 477 15.04 11.66 10.57
CA ALA A 477 15.75 10.39 10.51
C ALA A 477 14.89 9.36 9.77
N ASP A 478 15.53 8.43 9.06
CA ASP A 478 14.86 7.29 8.45
C ASP A 478 14.88 6.11 9.43
N LEU A 479 13.69 5.69 9.86
CA LEU A 479 13.51 4.46 10.61
C LEU A 479 13.48 3.28 9.64
N ASN A 480 14.23 2.23 9.98
CA ASN A 480 14.33 1.02 9.18
C ASN A 480 13.96 -0.20 10.03
N GLY A 481 13.33 -1.17 9.41
CA GLY A 481 12.97 -2.43 10.06
C GLY A 481 12.49 -3.44 9.04
N SER A 482 12.23 -4.65 9.53
CA SER A 482 11.59 -5.67 8.71
C SER A 482 10.48 -6.36 9.50
N VAL A 483 9.42 -6.72 8.78
CA VAL A 483 8.29 -7.48 9.30
C VAL A 483 8.16 -8.72 8.43
N ASN A 484 8.26 -9.90 9.02
CA ASN A 484 7.87 -11.15 8.39
C ASN A 484 6.42 -11.47 8.80
N PRO A 485 5.45 -11.45 7.86
CA PRO A 485 4.05 -11.73 8.16
C PRO A 485 3.78 -13.17 8.64
N ASN A 486 4.73 -14.10 8.42
CA ASN A 486 4.63 -15.51 8.79
C ASN A 486 3.33 -16.19 8.30
N GLY A 487 2.85 -15.82 7.11
CA GLY A 487 1.68 -16.46 6.48
C GLY A 487 0.32 -15.77 6.74
N LEU A 488 0.24 -14.74 7.58
CA LEU A 488 -0.97 -13.95 7.78
C LEU A 488 -0.81 -12.53 7.28
N ALA A 489 -1.85 -11.97 6.68
CA ALA A 489 -1.89 -10.56 6.28
C ALA A 489 -1.51 -9.67 7.47
N THR A 490 -0.42 -8.93 7.33
CA THR A 490 0.20 -8.15 8.41
C THR A 490 0.46 -6.73 7.91
N ASP A 491 0.22 -5.76 8.79
CA ASP A 491 0.63 -4.37 8.59
C ASP A 491 1.80 -4.04 9.53
N GLY A 492 2.71 -3.20 9.07
CA GLY A 492 3.89 -2.76 9.80
C GLY A 492 3.92 -1.23 9.98
N TYR A 493 4.40 -0.77 11.13
CA TYR A 493 4.66 0.65 11.41
C TYR A 493 5.73 0.81 12.50
N PHE A 494 6.11 2.03 12.83
CA PHE A 494 7.03 2.33 13.93
C PHE A 494 6.33 3.08 15.06
N GLU A 495 6.63 2.70 16.30
CA GLU A 495 6.39 3.52 17.50
C GLU A 495 7.68 4.29 17.81
N TRP A 496 7.59 5.58 18.11
CA TRP A 496 8.76 6.41 18.40
C TRP A 496 8.46 7.55 19.38
N GLY A 497 9.47 8.04 20.10
CA GLY A 497 9.33 9.11 21.09
C GLY A 497 10.63 9.41 21.83
N THR A 498 10.60 10.32 22.80
CA THR A 498 11.77 10.66 23.64
C THR A 498 11.84 9.85 24.95
N ASP A 499 10.75 9.16 25.30
CA ASP A 499 10.70 8.21 26.42
C ASP A 499 11.41 6.89 26.05
N ASN A 500 12.42 6.51 26.84
CA ASN A 500 13.23 5.31 26.60
C ASN A 500 12.46 3.99 26.75
N THR A 501 11.29 4.02 27.38
CA THR A 501 10.42 2.85 27.54
C THR A 501 9.33 2.78 26.49
N LEU A 502 9.10 3.86 25.73
CA LEU A 502 7.96 4.04 24.83
C LEU A 502 6.62 3.66 25.52
N THR A 503 6.42 4.12 26.75
CA THR A 503 5.09 4.09 27.40
C THR A 503 4.19 5.19 26.87
N THR A 504 4.80 6.31 26.46
CA THR A 504 4.19 7.37 25.65
C THR A 504 4.94 7.48 24.32
N PHE A 505 4.23 7.42 23.19
CA PHE A 505 4.85 7.38 21.86
C PHE A 505 3.94 7.94 20.77
N SER A 506 4.54 8.31 19.64
CA SER A 506 3.89 8.59 18.36
C SER A 506 4.02 7.38 17.42
N THR A 507 3.17 7.31 16.39
CA THR A 507 3.22 6.24 15.38
C THR A 507 3.41 6.80 13.98
N THR A 508 4.12 6.07 13.13
CA THR A 508 4.16 6.35 11.68
C THR A 508 2.90 5.82 10.99
N SER A 509 2.68 6.19 9.73
CA SER A 509 1.66 5.55 8.89
C SER A 509 1.91 4.05 8.77
N THR A 510 0.82 3.28 8.66
CA THR A 510 0.87 1.83 8.46
C THR A 510 1.26 1.49 7.03
N GLN A 511 2.04 0.43 6.88
CA GLN A 511 2.49 -0.14 5.61
C GLN A 511 1.99 -1.58 5.53
N SER A 512 1.30 -1.93 4.44
CA SER A 512 0.86 -3.32 4.26
C SER A 512 2.02 -4.21 3.83
N VAL A 513 2.26 -5.27 4.59
CA VAL A 513 3.38 -6.21 4.41
C VAL A 513 2.92 -7.46 3.66
N GLY A 514 1.61 -7.64 3.48
CA GLY A 514 1.01 -8.82 2.86
C GLY A 514 1.02 -10.04 3.79
N SER A 515 0.86 -11.24 3.22
CA SER A 515 0.73 -12.51 3.93
C SER A 515 1.84 -13.53 3.62
N GLY A 516 2.99 -13.06 3.12
CA GLY A 516 4.13 -13.92 2.78
C GLY A 516 4.81 -14.55 4.01
N THR A 517 5.76 -15.46 3.75
CA THR A 517 6.59 -16.12 4.78
C THR A 517 8.01 -15.59 4.88
N SER A 518 8.34 -14.55 4.10
CA SER A 518 9.64 -13.89 4.10
C SER A 518 9.54 -12.50 4.74
N ALA A 519 10.63 -12.05 5.35
CA ALA A 519 10.71 -10.70 5.89
C ALA A 519 10.62 -9.66 4.76
N VAL A 520 9.80 -8.64 4.98
CA VAL A 520 9.65 -7.49 4.08
C VAL A 520 10.11 -6.25 4.83
N ASN A 521 10.89 -5.42 4.17
CA ASN A 521 11.40 -4.19 4.77
C ASN A 521 10.28 -3.15 4.88
N ILE A 522 10.23 -2.48 6.02
CA ILE A 522 9.42 -1.29 6.25
C ILE A 522 10.34 -0.12 6.59
N SER A 523 9.99 1.06 6.11
CA SER A 523 10.77 2.28 6.36
C SER A 523 9.88 3.48 6.58
N ALA A 524 10.28 4.41 7.42
CA ALA A 524 9.55 5.65 7.62
C ALA A 524 10.51 6.82 7.82
N ASN A 525 10.30 7.90 7.06
CA ASN A 525 11.02 9.15 7.25
C ASN A 525 10.31 9.98 8.33
N LEU A 526 10.97 10.18 9.48
CA LEU A 526 10.51 11.11 10.50
C LEU A 526 10.99 12.52 10.16
N THR A 527 10.12 13.52 10.33
CA THR A 527 10.44 14.94 10.13
C THR A 527 9.99 15.77 11.33
N GLY A 528 10.53 16.99 11.48
CA GLY A 528 10.19 17.87 12.60
C GLY A 528 10.77 17.43 13.94
N LEU A 529 11.82 16.61 13.93
CA LEU A 529 12.51 16.20 15.16
C LEU A 529 13.26 17.39 15.78
N THR A 530 13.42 17.34 17.09
CA THR A 530 14.19 18.34 17.84
C THR A 530 15.68 18.02 17.71
N PRO A 531 16.55 19.00 17.42
CA PRO A 531 18.00 18.79 17.40
C PRO A 531 18.56 18.34 18.75
N ASN A 532 19.72 17.69 18.71
CA ASN A 532 20.45 17.22 19.91
C ASN A 532 19.58 16.38 20.89
N THR A 533 18.59 15.65 20.36
CA THR A 533 17.60 14.93 21.16
C THR A 533 17.68 13.46 20.85
N THR A 534 17.71 12.64 21.90
CA THR A 534 17.68 11.18 21.74
C THR A 534 16.24 10.73 21.58
N TYR A 535 15.97 10.05 20.47
CA TYR A 535 14.70 9.41 20.16
C TYR A 535 14.86 7.90 20.23
N TYR A 536 13.85 7.26 20.80
CA TYR A 536 13.71 5.83 20.90
C TYR A 536 12.63 5.39 19.91
N PHE A 537 12.83 4.25 19.26
CA PHE A 537 11.86 3.70 18.32
C PHE A 537 11.86 2.18 18.32
N ARG A 538 10.75 1.60 17.88
CA ARG A 538 10.66 0.18 17.54
C ARG A 538 9.71 -0.06 16.38
N ALA A 539 10.06 -1.02 15.52
CA ALA A 539 9.14 -1.57 14.55
C ALA A 539 8.04 -2.38 15.26
N VAL A 540 6.82 -2.29 14.75
CA VAL A 540 5.62 -2.99 15.20
C VAL A 540 4.98 -3.66 14.00
N GLY A 541 4.61 -4.94 14.16
CA GLY A 541 3.85 -5.70 13.19
C GLY A 541 2.52 -6.13 13.79
N VAL A 542 1.43 -5.91 13.08
CA VAL A 542 0.07 -6.22 13.54
C VAL A 542 -0.60 -7.10 12.50
N ASN A 543 -1.14 -8.23 12.97
CA ASN A 543 -2.08 -9.02 12.19
C ASN A 543 -3.31 -9.35 13.04
N LEU A 544 -4.27 -10.09 12.48
CA LEU A 544 -5.49 -10.48 13.18
C LEU A 544 -5.24 -11.29 14.47
N SER A 545 -4.06 -11.89 14.62
CA SER A 545 -3.72 -12.72 15.79
C SER A 545 -2.99 -11.95 16.90
N ALA A 546 -2.15 -10.96 16.58
CA ALA A 546 -1.47 -10.13 17.59
C ALA A 546 -0.81 -8.86 17.04
N THR A 547 -0.41 -8.01 17.98
CA THR A 547 0.56 -6.93 17.83
C THR A 547 1.91 -7.37 18.41
N VAL A 548 2.94 -7.51 17.56
CA VAL A 548 4.31 -7.84 17.98
C VAL A 548 5.20 -6.62 17.86
N LYS A 549 6.00 -6.38 18.89
CA LYS A 549 6.87 -5.23 19.02
C LYS A 549 8.31 -5.72 19.10
N SER A 550 9.19 -5.13 18.29
CA SER A 550 10.63 -5.42 18.35
C SER A 550 11.30 -4.73 19.55
N SER A 551 12.59 -5.00 19.74
CA SER A 551 13.41 -4.28 20.73
C SER A 551 13.46 -2.78 20.42
N ILE A 552 13.49 -1.97 21.49
CA ILE A 552 13.66 -0.53 21.39
C ILE A 552 15.10 -0.24 20.97
N LEU A 553 15.25 0.44 19.84
CA LEU A 553 16.49 1.07 19.42
C LEU A 553 16.41 2.57 19.69
N ASN A 554 17.54 3.25 19.61
CA ASN A 554 17.60 4.70 19.73
C ASN A 554 18.52 5.28 18.69
N PHE A 555 18.31 6.56 18.42
CA PHE A 555 19.24 7.42 17.71
C PHE A 555 19.19 8.80 18.34
N THR A 556 20.28 9.55 18.24
CA THR A 556 20.33 10.94 18.68
C THR A 556 20.41 11.80 17.44
N THR A 557 19.46 12.71 17.26
CA THR A 557 19.60 13.74 16.23
C THR A 557 20.87 14.53 16.53
N PRO A 558 21.74 14.77 15.54
CA PRO A 558 22.86 15.69 15.71
C PRO A 558 22.36 17.03 16.25
N ALA A 559 23.23 17.74 16.97
CA ALA A 559 22.97 19.15 17.23
C ALA A 559 22.72 19.86 15.88
N ALA A 560 21.83 20.85 15.88
CA ALA A 560 21.68 21.69 14.70
C ALA A 560 22.86 22.63 14.65
N LEU A 561 23.32 22.95 13.43
CA LEU A 561 24.21 24.08 13.23
C LEU A 561 23.57 25.32 13.89
N PRO A 562 24.34 26.14 14.62
CA PRO A 562 23.80 27.35 15.21
C PRO A 562 23.34 28.28 14.08
N THR A 563 22.23 28.99 14.23
CA THR A 563 21.85 30.00 13.21
C THR A 563 22.43 31.33 13.61
N VAL A 564 23.19 31.93 12.70
CA VAL A 564 23.98 33.11 12.98
C VAL A 564 23.54 34.23 12.06
N THR A 565 23.17 35.35 12.65
CA THR A 565 22.90 36.58 11.92
C THR A 565 23.99 37.57 12.27
N THR A 566 24.79 37.96 11.28
CA THR A 566 25.68 39.11 11.44
C THR A 566 24.82 40.36 11.31
N ILE A 567 24.90 41.27 12.27
CA ILE A 567 24.18 42.54 12.29
C ILE A 567 25.17 43.65 11.95
N ALA A 568 24.69 44.73 11.32
CA ALA A 568 25.53 45.87 10.97
C ALA A 568 26.31 46.37 12.20
N ALA A 569 27.58 46.68 11.98
CA ALA A 569 28.41 47.27 13.03
C ALA A 569 27.85 48.65 13.41
N THR A 570 27.93 48.98 14.69
CA THR A 570 27.47 50.26 15.25
C THR A 570 28.65 50.99 15.89
N ASN A 571 28.44 52.24 16.33
CA ASN A 571 29.47 53.06 16.97
C ASN A 571 30.78 53.12 16.15
N ILE A 572 30.64 53.18 14.82
CA ILE A 572 31.76 53.22 13.90
C ILE A 572 32.39 54.62 13.98
N THR A 573 33.67 54.66 14.35
CA THR A 573 34.48 55.88 14.38
C THR A 573 35.58 55.81 13.32
N VAL A 574 36.49 56.79 13.33
CA VAL A 574 37.68 56.78 12.48
C VAL A 574 38.67 55.65 12.80
N SER A 575 38.55 54.99 13.97
CA SER A 575 39.50 53.96 14.40
C SER A 575 38.89 52.82 15.24
N SER A 576 37.55 52.74 15.28
CA SER A 576 36.83 51.70 16.02
C SER A 576 35.51 51.33 15.36
N GLY A 577 34.97 50.18 15.72
CA GLY A 577 33.62 49.75 15.35
C GLY A 577 33.15 48.64 16.28
N THR A 578 31.89 48.70 16.70
CA THR A 578 31.26 47.65 17.50
C THR A 578 30.61 46.64 16.58
N LEU A 579 31.12 45.41 16.56
CA LEU A 579 30.55 44.30 15.83
C LEU A 579 29.32 43.79 16.58
N ASN A 580 28.25 43.50 15.85
CA ASN A 580 27.01 42.98 16.44
C ASN A 580 26.56 41.75 15.67
N GLY A 581 25.91 40.83 16.36
CA GLY A 581 25.29 39.67 15.75
C GLY A 581 24.39 38.97 16.73
N THR A 582 23.58 38.05 16.21
CA THR A 582 22.85 37.10 17.04
C THR A 582 23.26 35.69 16.65
N VAL A 583 23.40 34.84 17.66
CA VAL A 583 23.64 33.41 17.48
C VAL A 583 22.53 32.69 18.23
N ASN A 584 21.70 31.94 17.51
CA ASN A 584 20.80 30.97 18.14
C ASN A 584 21.56 29.65 18.26
N PRO A 585 21.79 29.14 19.49
CA PRO A 585 22.44 27.87 19.70
C PRO A 585 21.68 26.66 19.11
N ASN A 586 20.40 26.81 18.76
CA ASN A 586 19.53 25.78 18.20
C ASN A 586 19.58 24.46 19.01
N LEU A 587 19.52 24.59 20.34
CA LEU A 587 19.57 23.48 21.32
C LEU A 587 20.91 22.72 21.42
N GLY A 588 21.95 23.15 20.69
CA GLY A 588 23.33 22.70 20.89
C GLY A 588 24.12 23.70 21.74
N ALA A 589 24.94 23.24 22.68
CA ALA A 589 25.85 24.12 23.43
C ALA A 589 26.78 24.85 22.44
N THR A 590 26.66 26.17 22.36
CA THR A 590 27.26 26.99 21.30
C THR A 590 28.11 28.12 21.86
N ASP A 591 29.24 28.34 21.19
CA ASP A 591 30.14 29.47 21.39
C ASP A 591 29.98 30.48 20.26
N GLY A 592 29.89 31.77 20.59
CA GLY A 592 29.81 32.88 19.65
C GLY A 592 31.09 33.72 19.63
N TYR A 593 31.53 34.14 18.44
CA TYR A 593 32.64 35.10 18.27
C TYR A 593 32.51 35.79 16.92
N PHE A 594 33.39 36.76 16.63
CA PHE A 594 33.49 37.38 15.32
C PHE A 594 34.80 37.02 14.64
N GLU A 595 34.73 36.71 13.35
CA GLU A 595 35.89 36.74 12.44
C GLU A 595 35.90 38.09 11.75
N TRP A 596 37.04 38.77 11.67
CA TRP A 596 37.15 40.09 11.06
C TRP A 596 38.52 40.33 10.40
N GLY A 597 38.58 41.22 9.42
CA GLY A 597 39.80 41.55 8.69
C GLY A 597 39.56 42.54 7.56
N THR A 598 40.58 42.85 6.77
CA THR A 598 40.48 43.75 5.60
C THR A 598 40.21 43.00 4.29
N ASP A 599 40.28 41.66 4.31
CA ASP A 599 39.94 40.78 3.18
C ASP A 599 38.43 40.52 3.16
N ASN A 600 37.78 40.80 2.02
CA ASN A 600 36.34 40.65 1.85
C ASN A 600 35.83 39.22 1.84
N THR A 601 36.72 38.25 1.62
CA THR A 601 36.40 36.83 1.66
C THR A 601 36.62 36.22 3.05
N LEU A 602 37.30 36.95 3.96
CA LEU A 602 37.80 36.45 5.23
C LEU A 602 38.48 35.08 5.06
N THR A 603 39.37 34.96 4.08
CA THR A 603 40.27 33.79 3.92
C THR A 603 41.44 33.86 4.90
N THR A 604 41.89 35.09 5.19
CA THR A 604 42.75 35.41 6.34
C THR A 604 42.01 36.39 7.26
N PHE A 605 41.87 36.06 8.54
CA PHE A 605 41.09 36.84 9.50
C PHE A 605 41.68 36.77 10.91
N SER A 606 41.29 37.74 11.73
CA SER A 606 41.45 37.74 13.19
C SER A 606 40.14 37.31 13.84
N THR A 607 40.22 36.76 15.06
CA THR A 607 39.04 36.40 15.86
C THR A 607 38.94 37.26 17.10
N THR A 608 37.72 37.58 17.53
CA THR A 608 37.47 38.12 18.87
C THR A 608 37.56 37.00 19.92
N ALA A 609 37.49 37.37 21.20
CA ALA A 609 37.33 36.39 22.26
C ALA A 609 36.00 35.62 22.11
N VAL A 610 36.00 34.37 22.58
CA VAL A 610 34.82 33.50 22.54
C VAL A 610 33.84 33.86 23.66
N GLN A 611 32.56 33.93 23.32
CA GLN A 611 31.44 34.16 24.23
C GLN A 611 30.61 32.86 24.35
N PRO A 612 30.58 32.18 25.51
CA PRO A 612 29.78 30.97 25.69
C PRO A 612 28.29 31.31 25.82
N LEU A 613 27.45 30.76 24.94
CA LEU A 613 26.03 31.13 24.81
C LEU A 613 25.05 30.09 25.38
N GLY A 614 25.55 28.94 25.81
CA GLY A 614 24.74 27.83 26.29
C GLY A 614 24.01 27.10 25.16
N SER A 615 22.92 26.39 25.48
CA SER A 615 22.19 25.50 24.57
C SER A 615 20.71 25.89 24.41
N GLY A 616 20.41 27.19 24.42
CA GLY A 616 19.05 27.70 24.22
C GLY A 616 18.54 27.55 22.78
N ASN A 617 17.25 27.85 22.55
CA ASN A 617 16.64 27.85 21.21
C ASN A 617 16.16 29.23 20.76
N THR A 618 16.61 30.28 21.45
CA THR A 618 16.34 31.68 21.10
C THR A 618 17.65 32.34 20.69
N PRO A 619 17.64 33.25 19.71
CA PRO A 619 18.83 34.04 19.36
C PRO A 619 19.37 34.77 20.60
N VAL A 620 20.68 34.65 20.83
CA VAL A 620 21.42 35.38 21.85
C VAL A 620 22.26 36.45 21.17
N ASP A 621 22.18 37.69 21.65
CA ASP A 621 22.98 38.79 21.12
C ASP A 621 24.45 38.62 21.53
N ILE A 622 25.35 38.77 20.57
CA ILE A 622 26.79 38.87 20.79
C ILE A 622 27.28 40.22 20.25
N SER A 623 28.17 40.88 20.99
CA SER A 623 28.71 42.18 20.62
C SER A 623 30.16 42.30 21.07
N GLU A 624 31.01 42.91 20.23
CA GLU A 624 32.42 43.15 20.57
C GLU A 624 32.91 44.47 19.97
N ASN A 625 33.63 45.28 20.76
CA ASN A 625 34.16 46.56 20.30
C ASN A 625 35.62 46.42 19.82
N LEU A 626 35.84 46.63 18.53
CA LEU A 626 37.18 46.65 17.95
C LEU A 626 37.78 48.07 18.03
N SER A 627 39.05 48.17 18.41
CA SER A 627 39.79 49.44 18.51
C SER A 627 41.15 49.36 17.79
N GLY A 628 41.73 50.51 17.46
CA GLY A 628 43.02 50.59 16.76
C GLY A 628 42.94 50.30 15.26
N LEU A 629 41.75 50.46 14.67
CA LEU A 629 41.50 50.25 13.25
C LEU A 629 42.03 51.44 12.42
N LEU A 630 42.45 51.18 11.18
CA LEU A 630 42.92 52.19 10.25
C LEU A 630 41.72 52.96 9.70
N SER A 631 41.79 54.30 9.65
CA SER A 631 40.71 55.13 9.13
C SER A 631 40.44 54.87 7.66
N GLY A 632 39.18 55.05 7.26
CA GLY A 632 38.74 54.81 5.89
C GLY A 632 38.88 53.41 5.34
N THR A 633 39.26 52.47 6.20
CA THR A 633 39.50 51.10 5.79
C THR A 633 38.22 50.31 5.98
N THR A 634 37.82 49.60 4.94
CA THR A 634 36.71 48.66 5.02
C THR A 634 37.18 47.41 5.73
N TYR A 635 36.56 47.15 6.88
CA TYR A 635 36.71 45.91 7.62
C TYR A 635 35.49 45.04 7.34
N TYR A 636 35.78 43.82 6.94
CA TYR A 636 34.81 42.76 6.77
C TYR A 636 34.77 41.97 8.05
N PHE A 637 33.57 41.59 8.47
CA PHE A 637 33.36 40.78 9.65
C PHE A 637 32.16 39.87 9.48
N ARG A 638 32.15 38.77 10.20
CA ARG A 638 30.97 37.93 10.37
C ARG A 638 30.89 37.43 11.79
N ALA A 639 29.67 37.37 12.31
CA ALA A 639 29.40 36.57 13.48
C ALA A 639 29.63 35.09 13.13
N VAL A 640 30.17 34.34 14.08
CA VAL A 640 30.41 32.91 13.97
C VAL A 640 29.84 32.25 15.22
N GLY A 641 29.00 31.24 14.97
CA GLY A 641 28.52 30.32 15.99
C GLY A 641 29.19 28.98 15.76
N SER A 642 29.75 28.40 16.81
CA SER A 642 30.41 27.10 16.77
C SER A 642 29.81 26.19 17.83
N ASN A 643 29.38 25.01 17.42
CA ASN A 643 28.99 23.95 18.34
C ASN A 643 29.49 22.58 17.82
N SER A 644 29.11 21.50 18.50
CA SER A 644 29.51 20.14 18.11
C SER A 644 28.99 19.70 16.73
N ALA A 645 27.99 20.36 16.15
CA ALA A 645 27.50 20.11 14.79
C ALA A 645 28.31 20.82 13.71
N GLY A 646 29.14 21.78 14.09
CA GLY A 646 30.01 22.53 13.19
C GLY A 646 29.92 24.03 13.41
N ILE A 647 30.45 24.74 12.42
CA ILE A 647 30.60 26.19 12.45
C ILE A 647 29.61 26.80 11.45
N THR A 648 28.72 27.65 11.94
CA THR A 648 27.92 28.52 11.08
C THR A 648 28.53 29.90 11.04
N LYS A 649 28.74 30.37 9.83
CA LYS A 649 29.29 31.67 9.52
C LYS A 649 28.12 32.53 9.04
N GLY A 650 27.84 33.61 9.75
CA GLY A 650 26.88 34.60 9.29
C GLY A 650 27.35 35.23 7.99
N LEU A 651 26.47 36.02 7.37
CA LEU A 651 26.86 36.82 6.21
C LEU A 651 28.09 37.69 6.57
N ILE A 652 29.03 37.77 5.64
CA ILE A 652 30.10 38.75 5.73
C ILE A 652 29.46 40.11 5.53
N LEU A 653 29.42 40.89 6.60
CA LEU A 653 29.09 42.30 6.52
C LEU A 653 30.40 43.08 6.53
N SER A 654 30.33 44.30 6.03
CA SER A 654 31.45 45.22 6.11
C SER A 654 31.02 46.48 6.79
N PHE A 655 31.94 47.08 7.52
CA PHE A 655 31.85 48.48 7.87
C PHE A 655 33.15 49.15 7.45
N THR A 656 33.04 50.37 6.97
CA THR A 656 34.20 51.22 6.73
C THR A 656 34.32 52.11 7.94
N THR A 657 35.43 52.01 8.68
CA THR A 657 35.76 53.04 9.68
C THR A 657 35.61 54.39 9.01
N ASN A 658 34.98 55.35 9.68
CA ASN A 658 34.63 56.61 9.04
C ASN A 658 35.88 57.20 8.38
N ILE A 659 35.80 57.37 7.06
CA ILE A 659 36.60 58.36 6.36
C ILE A 659 36.01 59.70 6.83
N PRO A 660 36.80 60.73 7.14
CA PRO A 660 36.23 62.06 7.26
C PRO A 660 35.43 62.39 5.97
N GLY A 661 34.10 62.47 6.07
CA GLY A 661 33.19 63.03 5.04
C GLY A 661 32.61 62.06 4.00
N LEU A 662 31.29 62.17 3.77
CA LEU A 662 30.56 61.64 2.60
C LEU A 662 31.02 62.35 1.31
N SER A 663 31.07 61.65 0.17
CA SER A 663 31.58 62.14 -1.13
C SER A 663 31.03 63.52 -1.54
N GLN A 664 31.85 64.56 -1.43
CA GLN A 664 31.66 65.85 -2.09
C GLN A 664 32.78 65.99 -3.13
N TRP A 665 32.44 66.45 -4.34
CA TRP A 665 33.47 67.01 -5.22
C TRP A 665 34.00 68.26 -4.53
N GLU A 666 35.29 68.25 -4.22
CA GLU A 666 35.92 69.38 -3.55
C GLU A 666 36.59 70.28 -4.60
N PRO A 667 36.32 71.60 -4.59
CA PRO A 667 37.06 72.54 -5.43
C PRO A 667 38.51 72.55 -4.99
N PHE A 668 39.42 72.29 -5.93
CA PHE A 668 40.84 72.54 -5.76
C PHE A 668 41.30 73.58 -6.79
N GLU A 669 41.75 74.73 -6.29
CA GLU A 669 42.24 75.80 -7.15
C GLU A 669 43.69 75.53 -7.53
N THR A 670 43.95 75.43 -8.84
CA THR A 670 45.31 75.35 -9.36
C THR A 670 45.93 76.75 -9.47
N LEU A 671 47.25 76.87 -9.37
CA LEU A 671 47.96 78.15 -9.58
C LEU A 671 48.02 78.58 -11.07
N PHE A 672 47.51 77.76 -11.98
CA PHE A 672 47.46 78.06 -13.41
C PHE A 672 46.32 79.03 -13.70
N LEU A 673 46.44 80.04 -14.57
CA LEU A 673 45.49 81.15 -14.61
C LEU A 673 44.50 81.15 -15.80
N HIS A 674 44.30 80.02 -16.46
CA HIS A 674 43.54 79.92 -17.71
C HIS A 674 42.63 78.69 -17.77
N SER A 675 41.60 78.71 -18.62
CA SER A 675 40.64 77.60 -18.70
C SER A 675 41.32 76.33 -19.21
N LEU A 676 40.95 75.18 -18.65
CA LEU A 676 41.36 73.86 -19.12
C LEU A 676 40.17 73.18 -19.80
N TYR A 677 40.41 72.54 -20.94
CA TYR A 677 39.36 71.95 -21.77
C TYR A 677 39.35 70.42 -21.74
N SER A 678 40.51 69.78 -21.51
CA SER A 678 40.62 68.32 -21.48
C SER A 678 41.59 67.85 -20.42
N ILE A 679 41.24 66.75 -19.75
CA ILE A 679 42.03 66.09 -18.72
C ILE A 679 42.06 64.60 -19.02
N SER A 680 43.21 63.98 -18.80
CA SER A 680 43.39 62.55 -19.02
C SER A 680 44.36 61.98 -18.00
N PHE A 681 43.91 60.91 -17.35
CA PHE A 681 44.71 59.99 -16.58
C PHE A 681 44.57 58.58 -17.21
N VAL A 682 45.48 57.68 -16.85
CA VAL A 682 45.42 56.28 -17.27
C VAL A 682 44.73 55.47 -16.17
N ASP A 683 43.87 54.53 -16.57
CA ASP A 683 43.23 53.57 -15.68
C ASP A 683 44.25 52.90 -14.75
N GLY A 684 43.92 52.84 -13.46
CA GLY A 684 44.79 52.29 -12.42
C GLY A 684 45.94 53.20 -11.99
N ASN A 685 46.13 54.37 -12.60
CA ASN A 685 47.16 55.35 -12.20
C ASN A 685 46.57 56.75 -11.94
N PRO A 686 45.90 56.96 -10.79
CA PRO A 686 45.36 58.26 -10.41
C PRO A 686 46.44 59.27 -9.99
N SER A 687 47.69 58.86 -9.80
CA SER A 687 48.75 59.76 -9.33
C SER A 687 49.25 60.69 -10.42
N THR A 688 49.26 60.24 -11.68
CA THR A 688 49.86 60.95 -12.81
C THR A 688 48.85 61.19 -13.91
N GLY A 689 48.67 62.46 -14.28
CA GLY A 689 47.72 62.86 -15.31
C GLY A 689 48.13 64.14 -16.03
N PHE A 690 47.46 64.41 -17.14
CA PHE A 690 47.69 65.58 -17.98
C PHE A 690 46.41 66.37 -18.19
N ALA A 691 46.53 67.69 -18.19
CA ALA A 691 45.42 68.59 -18.50
C ALA A 691 45.87 69.60 -19.55
N ALA A 692 44.98 69.96 -20.47
CA ALA A 692 45.29 70.85 -21.58
C ALA A 692 44.21 71.91 -21.78
N GLY A 693 44.61 73.09 -22.27
CA GLY A 693 43.67 74.20 -22.42
C GLY A 693 44.25 75.43 -23.10
N GLU A 694 43.79 76.59 -22.61
CA GLU A 694 44.17 77.91 -23.10
C GLU A 694 45.69 78.18 -23.01
N GLN A 695 46.16 79.17 -23.77
CA GLN A 695 47.59 79.51 -23.92
C GLN A 695 48.48 78.35 -24.40
N GLY A 696 47.89 77.38 -25.11
CA GLY A 696 48.59 76.25 -25.71
C GLY A 696 49.34 75.43 -24.68
N THR A 697 48.75 75.28 -23.49
CA THR A 697 49.41 74.65 -22.35
C THR A 697 48.99 73.19 -22.18
N ILE A 698 49.96 72.33 -21.89
CA ILE A 698 49.73 71.02 -21.27
C ILE A 698 50.41 71.01 -19.90
N LEU A 699 49.63 70.67 -18.88
CA LEU A 699 50.04 70.51 -17.49
C LEU A 699 50.19 69.02 -17.17
N LYS A 700 51.08 68.70 -16.23
CA LYS A 700 51.27 67.36 -15.65
C LYS A 700 51.13 67.43 -14.14
N THR A 701 50.49 66.42 -13.57
CA THR A 701 50.54 66.11 -12.14
C THR A 701 51.22 64.77 -11.92
N THR A 702 51.84 64.58 -10.77
CA THR A 702 52.36 63.29 -10.28
C THR A 702 51.94 63.02 -8.83
N ASN A 703 51.01 63.82 -8.32
CA ASN A 703 50.56 63.78 -6.94
C ASN A 703 49.04 63.91 -6.86
N TYR A 704 48.33 63.13 -7.68
CA TYR A 704 46.87 62.99 -7.60
C TYR A 704 46.14 64.30 -7.87
N GLY A 705 46.62 65.10 -8.82
CA GLY A 705 45.99 66.37 -9.19
C GLY A 705 46.16 67.49 -8.17
N VAL A 706 46.87 67.27 -7.06
CA VAL A 706 47.12 68.29 -6.03
C VAL A 706 48.05 69.39 -6.55
N ASN A 707 49.08 69.04 -7.34
CA ASN A 707 49.94 70.03 -7.98
C ASN A 707 50.02 69.77 -9.48
N TRP A 708 50.04 70.86 -10.25
CA TRP A 708 50.15 70.84 -11.70
C TRP A 708 51.34 71.68 -12.15
N THR A 709 52.19 71.10 -12.98
CA THR A 709 53.36 71.76 -13.58
C THR A 709 53.19 71.81 -15.08
N THR A 710 53.46 72.96 -15.70
CA THR A 710 53.49 73.08 -17.17
C THR A 710 54.63 72.26 -17.75
N VAL A 711 54.29 71.35 -18.67
CA VAL A 711 55.24 70.47 -19.39
C VAL A 711 55.32 70.76 -20.88
N LEU A 712 54.33 71.48 -21.43
CA LEU A 712 54.36 72.02 -22.79
C LEU A 712 53.62 73.36 -22.82
N SER A 713 54.18 74.34 -23.56
CA SER A 713 53.54 75.62 -23.83
C SER A 713 53.80 76.04 -25.27
N VAL A 714 52.72 76.33 -26.01
CA VAL A 714 52.75 76.81 -27.39
C VAL A 714 51.97 78.14 -27.47
N PRO A 715 52.65 79.29 -27.31
CA PRO A 715 51.99 80.59 -27.20
C PRO A 715 51.08 80.94 -28.39
N GLY A 716 49.98 81.64 -28.12
CA GLY A 716 49.04 82.12 -29.14
C GLY A 716 48.10 81.07 -29.73
N ARG A 717 48.09 79.84 -29.18
CA ARG A 717 47.21 78.74 -29.61
C ARG A 717 46.50 78.12 -28.40
N TRP A 718 45.65 77.12 -28.63
CA TRP A 718 44.91 76.39 -27.58
C TRP A 718 44.97 74.88 -27.83
N PHE A 719 45.20 74.09 -26.79
CA PHE A 719 44.96 72.65 -26.83
C PHE A 719 43.52 72.36 -26.42
N ASN A 720 42.78 71.67 -27.27
CA ASN A 720 41.37 71.33 -27.03
C ASN A 720 41.21 69.93 -26.43
N SER A 721 42.16 69.03 -26.68
CA SER A 721 42.11 67.65 -26.17
C SER A 721 43.51 67.14 -25.86
N VAL A 722 43.65 66.44 -24.74
CA VAL A 722 44.82 65.65 -24.37
C VAL A 722 44.37 64.26 -23.97
N GLN A 723 45.12 63.24 -24.40
CA GLN A 723 44.86 61.87 -24.00
C GLN A 723 46.14 61.10 -23.79
N MET A 724 46.19 60.38 -22.67
CA MET A 724 47.20 59.39 -22.37
C MET A 724 46.75 58.02 -22.89
N PHE A 725 47.65 57.29 -23.53
CA PHE A 725 47.47 55.85 -23.76
C PHE A 725 48.02 55.03 -22.59
N ASN A 726 49.19 55.44 -22.09
CA ASN A 726 49.82 54.89 -20.90
C ASN A 726 50.67 56.00 -20.24
N SER A 727 51.44 55.66 -19.20
CA SER A 727 52.27 56.64 -18.49
C SER A 727 53.31 57.35 -19.37
N ASN A 728 53.61 56.82 -20.56
CA ASN A 728 54.68 57.30 -21.42
C ASN A 728 54.16 57.99 -22.69
N VAL A 729 53.08 57.49 -23.30
CA VAL A 729 52.55 58.00 -24.57
C VAL A 729 51.36 58.92 -24.35
N ILE A 730 51.52 60.19 -24.72
CA ILE A 730 50.50 61.23 -24.59
C ILE A 730 50.38 61.98 -25.91
N TYR A 731 49.15 62.24 -26.34
CA TYR A 731 48.85 63.11 -27.47
C TYR A 731 48.07 64.34 -27.01
N GLY A 732 48.45 65.52 -27.51
CA GLY A 732 47.71 66.77 -27.36
C GLY A 732 47.35 67.32 -28.73
N VAL A 733 46.09 67.70 -28.94
CA VAL A 733 45.60 68.30 -30.18
C VAL A 733 44.86 69.60 -29.93
N GLY A 734 44.92 70.52 -30.90
CA GLY A 734 44.46 71.89 -30.68
C GLY A 734 44.12 72.68 -31.94
N THR A 735 44.13 74.01 -31.79
CA THR A 735 43.84 74.94 -32.87
C THR A 735 44.93 74.98 -33.93
N TYR A 736 44.58 75.38 -35.16
CA TYR A 736 45.53 75.59 -36.26
C TYR A 736 46.40 74.35 -36.58
N GLY A 737 45.78 73.17 -36.49
CA GLY A 737 46.34 71.88 -36.87
C GLY A 737 47.31 71.28 -35.87
N MET A 738 47.35 71.81 -34.64
CA MET A 738 48.28 71.34 -33.61
C MET A 738 48.08 69.87 -33.27
N ILE A 739 49.17 69.11 -33.34
CA ILE A 739 49.27 67.73 -32.85
C ILE A 739 50.65 67.59 -32.21
N TYR A 740 50.71 67.26 -30.92
CA TYR A 740 51.94 67.03 -30.18
C TYR A 740 51.91 65.66 -29.53
N LYS A 741 53.03 64.95 -29.59
CA LYS A 741 53.19 63.62 -28.98
C LYS A 741 54.34 63.61 -27.99
N SER A 742 54.11 63.08 -26.80
CA SER A 742 55.18 62.63 -25.91
C SER A 742 55.25 61.10 -25.91
N ALA A 743 56.46 60.55 -25.78
CA ALA A 743 56.72 59.12 -25.66
C ALA A 743 57.48 58.75 -24.37
N ASP A 744 57.75 59.73 -23.50
CA ASP A 744 58.54 59.60 -22.28
C ASP A 744 57.81 60.16 -21.05
N GLY A 745 56.48 60.22 -21.10
CA GLY A 745 55.66 60.64 -19.98
C GLY A 745 55.63 62.15 -19.82
N GLY A 746 55.66 62.89 -20.92
CA GLY A 746 55.55 64.35 -20.96
C GLY A 746 56.84 65.08 -20.62
N ASN A 747 57.99 64.39 -20.58
CA ASN A 747 59.28 65.04 -20.35
C ASN A 747 59.77 65.73 -21.63
N THR A 748 59.53 65.11 -22.79
CA THR A 748 59.76 65.71 -24.11
C THR A 748 58.54 65.57 -25.01
N TRP A 749 58.41 66.49 -25.96
CA TRP A 749 57.29 66.56 -26.91
C TRP A 749 57.77 66.74 -28.34
N THR A 750 57.21 65.94 -29.24
CA THR A 750 57.43 66.01 -30.69
C THR A 750 56.25 66.71 -31.34
N ASP A 751 56.53 67.74 -32.14
CA ASP A 751 55.54 68.44 -32.95
C ASP A 751 55.22 67.62 -34.22
N GLN A 752 53.96 67.23 -34.37
CA GLN A 752 53.42 66.49 -35.51
C GLN A 752 52.30 67.29 -36.20
N SER A 753 52.30 68.62 -36.03
CA SER A 753 51.23 69.50 -36.47
C SER A 753 51.03 69.48 -37.99
N ILE A 754 49.76 69.65 -38.39
CA ILE A 754 49.34 69.67 -39.78
C ILE A 754 49.10 71.12 -40.20
N ASN A 755 49.77 71.60 -41.24
CA ASN A 755 49.57 72.97 -41.72
C ASN A 755 48.14 73.17 -42.25
N GLY A 756 47.49 74.24 -41.77
CA GLY A 756 46.16 74.69 -42.20
C GLY A 756 45.51 75.60 -41.15
N SER A 757 45.19 76.84 -41.52
CA SER A 757 44.62 77.83 -40.59
C SER A 757 43.17 77.55 -40.20
N ASP A 758 42.47 76.74 -41.00
CA ASP A 758 41.10 76.27 -40.82
C ASP A 758 41.03 74.94 -40.05
N LYS A 759 42.18 74.30 -39.79
CA LYS A 759 42.23 73.00 -39.14
C LYS A 759 42.19 73.19 -37.63
N HIS A 760 41.06 72.92 -36.99
CA HIS A 760 40.95 73.00 -35.52
C HIS A 760 40.51 71.65 -34.98
N PHE A 761 41.40 70.91 -34.33
CA PHE A 761 41.08 69.63 -33.70
C PHE A 761 40.35 69.84 -32.38
N ARG A 762 39.31 69.06 -32.11
CA ARG A 762 38.53 69.09 -30.88
C ARG A 762 38.77 67.86 -29.98
N SER A 763 39.07 66.70 -30.56
CA SER A 763 39.24 65.46 -29.81
C SER A 763 40.30 64.59 -30.46
N VAL A 764 41.17 63.99 -29.63
CA VAL A 764 42.07 62.91 -30.01
C VAL A 764 41.62 61.63 -29.32
N TYR A 765 41.70 60.49 -30.04
CA TYR A 765 41.58 59.15 -29.47
C TYR A 765 42.83 58.32 -29.79
N VAL A 766 43.53 57.85 -28.77
CA VAL A 766 44.77 57.07 -28.88
C VAL A 766 44.45 55.59 -28.65
N VAL A 767 44.61 54.78 -29.68
CA VAL A 767 44.33 53.33 -29.66
C VAL A 767 45.53 52.55 -29.15
N SER A 768 46.74 52.98 -29.53
CA SER A 768 47.99 52.37 -29.11
C SER A 768 49.13 53.38 -29.14
N ALA A 769 50.34 52.95 -28.76
CA ALA A 769 51.54 53.80 -28.85
C ALA A 769 51.84 54.31 -30.28
N ILE A 770 51.28 53.66 -31.31
CA ILE A 770 51.49 53.98 -32.72
C ILE A 770 50.20 54.33 -33.48
N GLU A 771 49.02 54.09 -32.92
CA GLU A 771 47.76 54.35 -33.61
C GLU A 771 46.92 55.40 -32.87
N ALA A 772 46.56 56.47 -33.56
CA ALA A 772 45.75 57.55 -33.02
C ALA A 772 44.89 58.24 -34.09
N TYR A 773 43.78 58.82 -33.66
CA TYR A 773 42.79 59.50 -34.50
C TYR A 773 42.47 60.88 -33.92
N ALA A 774 42.36 61.91 -34.76
CA ALA A 774 42.04 63.27 -34.35
C ALA A 774 40.90 63.83 -35.20
N VAL A 775 39.88 64.40 -34.56
CA VAL A 775 38.70 64.98 -35.21
C VAL A 775 38.47 66.42 -34.79
N GLY A 776 37.80 67.21 -35.64
CA GLY A 776 37.53 68.61 -35.34
C GLY A 776 36.59 69.33 -36.30
N PHE A 777 36.77 70.65 -36.40
CA PHE A 777 35.94 71.54 -37.21
C PHE A 777 36.05 71.26 -38.71
N ALA A 778 34.97 71.55 -39.45
CA ALA A 778 34.95 71.57 -40.93
C ALA A 778 35.52 70.29 -41.59
N GLY A 779 35.21 69.11 -41.03
CA GLY A 779 35.64 67.83 -41.60
C GLY A 779 37.10 67.46 -41.39
N THR A 780 37.78 68.10 -40.44
CA THR A 780 39.12 67.70 -40.01
C THR A 780 39.07 66.35 -39.30
N PHE A 781 39.40 65.28 -40.03
CA PHE A 781 39.55 63.93 -39.50
C PHE A 781 40.87 63.33 -40.00
N TYR A 782 41.79 63.06 -39.09
CA TYR A 782 43.13 62.56 -39.41
C TYR A 782 43.48 61.35 -38.53
N SER A 783 44.35 60.48 -39.03
CA SER A 783 44.87 59.35 -38.26
C SER A 783 46.34 59.09 -38.54
N THR A 784 46.97 58.38 -37.61
CA THR A 784 48.30 57.79 -37.78
C THR A 784 48.24 56.32 -37.33
N THR A 785 49.06 55.48 -37.93
CA THR A 785 49.28 54.07 -37.55
C THR A 785 50.76 53.76 -37.26
N ASP A 786 51.63 54.77 -37.33
CA ASP A 786 53.07 54.67 -37.12
C ASP A 786 53.58 55.61 -36.00
N GLY A 787 52.65 56.10 -35.18
CA GLY A 787 52.90 57.00 -34.07
C GLY A 787 53.24 58.42 -34.49
N GLY A 788 52.92 58.79 -35.73
CA GLY A 788 53.23 60.07 -36.36
C GLY A 788 54.70 60.19 -36.76
N SER A 789 55.33 59.05 -37.05
CA SER A 789 56.67 59.02 -37.65
C SER A 789 56.63 59.53 -39.10
N THR A 790 55.48 59.41 -39.76
CA THR A 790 55.12 60.09 -41.01
C THR A 790 53.96 61.06 -40.81
N PRO A 791 53.73 62.03 -41.72
CA PRO A 791 52.59 62.94 -41.63
C PRO A 791 51.27 62.19 -41.53
N TRP A 792 50.40 62.65 -40.63
CA TRP A 792 49.09 62.04 -40.40
C TRP A 792 48.23 62.03 -41.67
N VAL A 793 47.50 60.94 -41.88
CA VAL A 793 46.66 60.69 -43.05
C VAL A 793 45.27 61.30 -42.83
N GLN A 794 44.79 62.09 -43.79
CA GLN A 794 43.41 62.59 -43.77
C GLN A 794 42.43 61.47 -44.10
N ASN A 795 41.42 61.28 -43.25
CA ASN A 795 40.32 60.34 -43.46
C ASN A 795 39.17 61.02 -44.22
N THR A 796 38.15 60.23 -44.60
CA THR A 796 36.97 60.70 -45.34
C THR A 796 36.41 62.00 -44.77
N GLN A 797 36.28 63.04 -45.60
CA GLN A 797 35.77 64.33 -45.13
C GLN A 797 34.30 64.22 -44.72
N ILE A 798 34.06 64.43 -43.42
CA ILE A 798 32.73 64.60 -42.87
C ILE A 798 32.37 66.08 -42.99
N PRO A 799 31.29 66.49 -43.66
CA PRO A 799 31.07 67.92 -43.95
C PRO A 799 30.69 68.74 -42.70
N TRP A 800 30.44 68.09 -41.57
CA TRP A 800 30.06 68.73 -40.31
C TRP A 800 31.21 68.73 -39.31
N SER A 801 31.19 69.71 -38.40
CA SER A 801 32.14 69.79 -37.29
C SER A 801 31.93 68.64 -36.31
N MET A 802 33.02 67.94 -35.98
CA MET A 802 33.06 66.81 -35.05
C MET A 802 33.57 67.26 -33.69
N HIS A 803 32.93 66.79 -32.63
CA HIS A 803 33.21 67.16 -31.24
C HIS A 803 34.05 66.12 -30.51
N SER A 804 33.72 64.84 -30.67
CA SER A 804 34.34 63.75 -29.93
C SER A 804 34.41 62.49 -30.77
N ILE A 805 35.52 61.75 -30.63
CA ILE A 805 35.74 60.44 -31.21
C ILE A 805 36.12 59.47 -30.09
N ALA A 806 35.52 58.28 -30.10
CA ALA A 806 35.90 57.19 -29.21
C ALA A 806 35.78 55.83 -29.89
N MET A 807 36.73 54.96 -29.57
CA MET A 807 36.74 53.56 -30.00
C MET A 807 36.30 52.65 -28.86
N SER A 808 35.77 51.47 -29.19
CA SER A 808 35.34 50.52 -28.18
C SER A 808 36.54 49.89 -27.45
N PRO A 809 36.37 49.37 -26.21
CA PRO A 809 37.49 48.84 -25.42
C PRO A 809 38.28 47.73 -26.14
N ASN A 810 37.63 46.87 -26.93
CA ASN A 810 38.33 45.88 -27.76
C ASN A 810 38.43 46.33 -29.22
N PHE A 811 38.71 47.60 -29.49
CA PHE A 811 38.82 48.12 -30.86
C PHE A 811 39.79 47.32 -31.75
N SER A 812 40.88 46.80 -31.17
CA SER A 812 41.85 45.92 -31.84
C SER A 812 41.30 44.54 -32.23
N VAL A 813 40.06 44.22 -31.81
CA VAL A 813 39.26 43.05 -32.27
C VAL A 813 37.95 43.44 -32.98
N SER A 814 37.28 44.52 -32.54
CA SER A 814 35.94 44.88 -33.04
C SER A 814 35.97 45.85 -34.23
N GLY A 815 36.98 46.71 -34.30
CA GLY A 815 37.03 47.86 -35.20
C GLY A 815 35.90 48.89 -35.00
N ASN A 816 35.16 48.83 -33.88
CA ASN A 816 33.98 49.67 -33.64
C ASN A 816 34.37 51.05 -33.10
N GLY A 817 33.84 52.11 -33.73
CA GLY A 817 34.10 53.49 -33.32
C GLY A 817 32.91 54.41 -33.56
N ILE A 818 32.80 55.45 -32.73
CA ILE A 818 31.75 56.47 -32.83
C ILE A 818 32.39 57.86 -32.89
N ILE A 819 31.84 58.71 -33.77
CA ILE A 819 32.12 60.14 -33.81
C ILE A 819 30.82 60.91 -33.56
N ALA A 820 30.85 61.81 -32.58
CA ALA A 820 29.78 62.76 -32.27
C ALA A 820 30.04 64.12 -32.94
N ALA A 821 29.01 64.69 -33.57
CA ALA A 821 29.11 65.93 -34.36
C ALA A 821 27.97 66.93 -34.06
N THR A 822 28.05 68.10 -34.70
CA THR A 822 27.04 69.17 -34.65
C THR A 822 25.66 68.71 -35.17
N ASP A 823 24.59 69.41 -34.79
CA ASP A 823 23.20 69.23 -35.28
C ASP A 823 22.63 67.80 -35.18
N GLY A 824 23.05 67.07 -34.14
CA GLY A 824 22.62 65.71 -33.88
C GLY A 824 23.25 64.66 -34.80
N TYR A 825 24.37 64.93 -35.47
CA TYR A 825 25.01 63.94 -36.34
C TYR A 825 25.88 62.95 -35.54
N LEU A 826 25.72 61.65 -35.84
CA LEU A 826 26.57 60.57 -35.35
C LEU A 826 27.14 59.76 -36.51
N TYR A 827 28.39 59.35 -36.40
CA TYR A 827 29.04 58.44 -37.34
C TYR A 827 29.51 57.19 -36.63
N ARG A 828 29.36 56.06 -37.31
CA ARG A 828 29.69 54.74 -36.79
C ARG A 828 30.59 53.99 -37.76
N ARG A 829 31.68 53.42 -37.25
CA ARG A 829 32.51 52.42 -37.94
C ARG A 829 32.22 51.03 -37.36
N THR A 830 32.19 50.02 -38.22
CA THR A 830 32.01 48.60 -37.80
C THR A 830 33.03 47.69 -38.46
N GLY A 831 33.84 46.99 -37.67
CA GLY A 831 34.88 46.08 -38.19
C GLY A 831 36.12 46.79 -38.73
N PHE A 832 37.25 46.07 -38.82
CA PHE A 832 38.53 46.60 -39.30
C PHE A 832 38.48 47.21 -40.69
N SER A 833 37.73 46.58 -41.60
CA SER A 833 37.55 47.04 -42.98
C SER A 833 36.32 47.94 -43.16
N GLY A 834 35.64 48.35 -42.08
CA GLY A 834 34.38 49.07 -42.14
C GLY A 834 34.51 50.51 -42.62
N THR A 835 33.67 50.89 -43.60
CA THR A 835 33.46 52.29 -43.98
C THR A 835 32.75 53.05 -42.85
N LEU A 836 33.12 54.30 -42.63
CA LEU A 836 32.43 55.18 -41.70
C LEU A 836 31.02 55.51 -42.23
N ASN A 837 29.98 55.12 -41.49
CA ASN A 837 28.59 55.29 -41.87
C ASN A 837 27.91 56.38 -41.03
N HIS A 838 27.12 57.22 -41.69
CA HIS A 838 26.31 58.24 -41.05
C HIS A 838 25.03 57.64 -40.43
N ILE A 839 24.78 57.93 -39.15
CA ILE A 839 23.58 57.51 -38.41
C ILE A 839 22.64 58.72 -38.27
N ASN A 840 21.50 58.69 -38.96
CA ASN A 840 20.56 59.81 -39.04
C ASN A 840 19.61 59.89 -37.83
N ILE A 841 20.18 60.06 -36.63
CA ILE A 841 19.38 60.20 -35.41
C ILE A 841 18.51 61.47 -35.41
N ARG A 842 18.86 62.46 -36.24
CA ARG A 842 18.09 63.69 -36.43
C ARG A 842 16.68 63.40 -36.95
N GLN A 843 16.55 62.58 -37.99
CA GLN A 843 15.25 62.21 -38.53
C GLN A 843 14.53 61.18 -37.67
N THR A 844 15.25 60.23 -37.07
CA THR A 844 14.61 59.14 -36.32
C THR A 844 14.20 59.53 -34.90
N LEU A 845 14.93 60.45 -34.25
CA LEU A 845 14.70 60.85 -32.85
C LEU A 845 14.40 62.34 -32.67
N GLY A 846 14.42 63.14 -33.74
CA GLY A 846 14.16 64.58 -33.67
C GLY A 846 15.23 65.36 -32.89
N VAL A 847 16.47 64.85 -32.83
CA VAL A 847 17.57 65.48 -32.09
C VAL A 847 18.35 66.41 -33.02
N TYR A 848 18.37 67.71 -32.69
CA TYR A 848 19.09 68.76 -33.42
C TYR A 848 20.21 69.39 -32.56
N ASP A 849 20.49 68.81 -31.39
CA ASP A 849 21.44 69.33 -30.40
C ASP A 849 22.90 69.06 -30.82
N TYR A 850 23.86 69.84 -30.28
CA TYR A 850 25.28 69.50 -30.41
C TYR A 850 25.62 68.34 -29.48
N LEU A 851 26.21 67.28 -30.04
CA LEU A 851 26.67 66.12 -29.29
C LEU A 851 28.14 66.33 -28.95
N ASN A 852 28.46 66.42 -27.67
CA ASN A 852 29.73 66.97 -27.18
C ASN A 852 30.76 65.88 -26.84
N SER A 853 30.34 64.74 -26.29
CA SER A 853 31.26 63.70 -25.83
C SER A 853 30.63 62.30 -25.93
N VAL A 854 31.46 61.31 -26.26
CA VAL A 854 31.08 59.89 -26.35
C VAL A 854 31.98 59.04 -25.45
N VAL A 855 31.37 58.07 -24.76
CA VAL A 855 32.07 57.04 -24.00
C VAL A 855 31.54 55.65 -24.34
N TRP A 856 32.44 54.69 -24.47
CA TRP A 856 32.10 53.27 -24.61
C TRP A 856 32.18 52.56 -23.26
N LEU A 857 31.27 51.62 -23.04
CA LEU A 857 31.25 50.75 -21.85
C LEU A 857 31.82 49.38 -22.19
N ASP A 858 31.36 48.82 -23.31
CA ASP A 858 31.86 47.60 -23.93
C ASP A 858 31.72 47.71 -25.45
N ASP A 859 31.95 46.64 -26.23
CA ASP A 859 31.89 46.71 -27.70
C ASP A 859 30.49 46.94 -28.29
N ASN A 860 29.44 46.89 -27.47
CA ASN A 860 28.04 47.05 -27.88
C ASN A 860 27.36 48.27 -27.26
N ASN A 861 27.80 48.71 -26.08
CA ASN A 861 27.15 49.74 -25.29
C ASN A 861 27.98 51.02 -25.28
N ALA A 862 27.36 52.13 -25.70
CA ALA A 862 27.96 53.45 -25.67
C ALA A 862 26.95 54.53 -25.27
N ILE A 863 27.46 55.60 -24.68
CA ILE A 863 26.70 56.77 -24.23
C ILE A 863 27.25 58.02 -24.90
N VAL A 864 26.35 58.87 -25.39
CA VAL A 864 26.68 60.18 -25.94
C VAL A 864 25.93 61.25 -25.14
N VAL A 865 26.65 62.31 -24.76
CA VAL A 865 26.08 63.48 -24.08
C VAL A 865 26.19 64.74 -24.94
N GLY A 866 25.30 65.70 -24.74
CA GLY A 866 25.24 66.91 -25.56
C GLY A 866 24.52 68.09 -24.92
N ASN A 867 24.20 69.08 -25.76
CA ASN A 867 23.50 70.29 -25.35
C ASN A 867 22.07 70.00 -24.83
N ASN A 868 21.52 70.91 -24.02
CA ASN A 868 20.18 70.83 -23.43
C ASN A 868 19.96 69.56 -22.57
N GLY A 869 21.00 69.10 -21.86
CA GLY A 869 20.95 67.87 -21.08
C GLY A 869 20.79 66.61 -21.92
N ARG A 870 21.16 66.62 -23.21
CA ARG A 870 20.95 65.47 -24.09
C ARG A 870 21.79 64.27 -23.65
N ILE A 871 21.13 63.12 -23.48
CA ILE A 871 21.78 61.82 -23.24
C ILE A 871 21.20 60.80 -24.23
N LEU A 872 22.06 60.14 -24.99
CA LEU A 872 21.72 59.06 -25.92
C LEU A 872 22.48 57.79 -25.52
N LYS A 873 21.80 56.64 -25.61
CA LYS A 873 22.41 55.33 -25.37
C LYS A 873 22.14 54.36 -26.51
N THR A 874 23.17 53.58 -26.86
CA THR A 874 23.09 52.40 -27.73
C THR A 874 23.45 51.15 -26.94
N SER A 875 22.92 50.01 -27.37
CA SER A 875 23.28 48.67 -26.88
C SER A 875 23.57 47.69 -28.02
N ASN A 876 23.76 48.20 -29.24
CA ASN A 876 24.02 47.43 -30.45
C ASN A 876 25.13 48.08 -31.30
N ALA A 877 26.19 48.50 -30.62
CA ALA A 877 27.39 49.10 -31.18
C ALA A 877 27.13 50.37 -32.02
N GLY A 878 26.07 51.13 -31.70
CA GLY A 878 25.71 52.37 -32.38
C GLY A 878 24.79 52.20 -33.60
N ALA A 879 24.27 50.99 -33.86
CA ALA A 879 23.33 50.76 -34.96
C ALA A 879 21.98 51.48 -34.74
N SER A 880 21.52 51.55 -33.50
CA SER A 880 20.38 52.38 -33.09
C SER A 880 20.63 53.05 -31.74
N TRP A 881 19.88 54.13 -31.49
CA TRP A 881 20.03 54.99 -30.32
C TRP A 881 18.69 55.26 -29.66
N THR A 882 18.73 55.44 -28.34
CA THR A 882 17.56 55.80 -27.51
C THR A 882 17.87 57.02 -26.66
N ILE A 883 16.91 57.94 -26.53
CA ILE A 883 17.03 59.10 -25.64
C ILE A 883 16.82 58.66 -24.18
N LYS A 884 17.67 59.15 -23.28
CA LYS A 884 17.55 58.93 -21.84
C LYS A 884 17.22 60.23 -21.11
N THR A 885 16.50 60.11 -20.00
CA THR A 885 16.11 61.26 -19.17
C THR A 885 17.31 61.80 -18.43
N SER A 886 17.56 63.11 -18.58
CA SER A 886 18.56 63.85 -17.80
C SER A 886 17.89 64.57 -16.63
N PRO A 887 18.54 64.64 -15.44
CA PRO A 887 18.03 65.39 -14.30
C PRO A 887 18.31 66.90 -14.42
N THR A 888 18.94 67.35 -15.52
CA THR A 888 19.30 68.75 -15.78
C THR A 888 19.09 69.12 -17.24
N GLY A 889 18.77 70.39 -17.50
CA GLY A 889 18.74 70.99 -18.84
C GLY A 889 20.04 71.66 -19.27
N ASN A 890 21.07 71.68 -18.41
CA ASN A 890 22.36 72.30 -18.73
C ASN A 890 23.09 71.54 -19.86
N HIS A 891 23.97 72.21 -20.62
CA HIS A 891 24.80 71.53 -21.61
C HIS A 891 25.77 70.58 -20.92
N LEU A 892 25.75 69.30 -21.31
CA LEU A 892 26.73 68.31 -20.87
C LEU A 892 27.93 68.35 -21.83
N ARG A 893 29.13 68.58 -21.29
CA ARG A 893 30.35 68.87 -22.05
C ARG A 893 31.24 67.63 -22.23
N ALA A 894 31.38 66.82 -21.19
CA ALA A 894 32.19 65.61 -21.21
C ALA A 894 31.50 64.46 -20.45
N VAL A 895 31.74 63.23 -20.89
CA VAL A 895 31.31 62.01 -20.21
C VAL A 895 32.46 61.01 -20.16
N GLU A 896 32.61 60.33 -19.04
CA GLU A 896 33.61 59.29 -18.82
C GLU A 896 33.01 58.13 -18.02
N ALA A 897 33.54 56.93 -18.21
CA ALA A 897 33.09 55.71 -17.55
C ALA A 897 34.28 54.95 -16.97
N ILE A 898 34.07 54.35 -15.79
CA ILE A 898 35.02 53.40 -15.19
C ILE A 898 34.30 52.10 -14.82
N ASN A 899 34.97 50.98 -15.08
CA ASN A 899 34.49 49.64 -14.73
C ASN A 899 34.99 49.21 -13.34
N PHE A 900 34.10 48.68 -12.50
CA PHE A 900 34.34 48.27 -11.11
C PHE A 900 34.84 46.82 -10.97
N GLY A 901 35.03 46.11 -12.08
CA GLY A 901 35.13 44.65 -12.09
C GLY A 901 33.73 44.02 -12.11
N ALA A 902 33.65 42.77 -12.54
CA ALA A 902 32.37 42.02 -12.74
C ALA A 902 31.38 42.64 -13.75
N GLY A 903 31.75 43.70 -14.49
CA GLY A 903 30.93 44.30 -15.55
C GLY A 903 30.02 45.44 -15.09
N GLU A 904 30.22 45.96 -13.88
CA GLU A 904 29.55 47.18 -13.38
C GLU A 904 30.34 48.44 -13.74
N PHE A 905 29.64 49.52 -14.01
CA PHE A 905 30.19 50.80 -14.44
C PHE A 905 29.62 51.94 -13.60
N VAL A 906 30.46 52.93 -13.30
CA VAL A 906 30.02 54.29 -12.99
C VAL A 906 30.31 55.14 -14.21
N VAL A 907 29.34 55.98 -14.56
CA VAL A 907 29.46 56.97 -15.62
C VAL A 907 29.22 58.34 -15.02
N ILE A 908 30.15 59.25 -15.25
CA ILE A 908 30.06 60.65 -14.83
C ILE A 908 29.94 61.52 -16.08
N ALA A 909 28.95 62.41 -16.09
CA ALA A 909 28.89 63.49 -17.06
C ALA A 909 28.98 64.84 -16.36
N VAL A 910 29.79 65.74 -16.93
CA VAL A 910 30.02 67.08 -16.41
C VAL A 910 29.60 68.13 -17.43
N GLY A 911 29.26 69.33 -16.97
CA GLY A 911 28.75 70.37 -17.86
C GLY A 911 28.66 71.77 -17.28
N ASP A 912 27.83 72.59 -17.92
CA ASP A 912 27.69 74.00 -17.59
C ASP A 912 27.18 74.23 -16.15
N ASN A 913 27.50 75.38 -15.55
CA ASN A 913 27.02 75.78 -14.21
C ASN A 913 27.40 74.78 -13.10
N GLY A 914 28.60 74.20 -13.17
CA GLY A 914 29.08 73.22 -12.20
C GLY A 914 28.33 71.89 -12.25
N THR A 915 27.66 71.58 -13.36
CA THR A 915 26.84 70.36 -13.43
C THR A 915 27.73 69.12 -13.33
N ILE A 916 27.41 68.23 -12.38
CA ILE A 916 27.92 66.86 -12.32
C ILE A 916 26.74 65.92 -12.13
N ILE A 917 26.62 64.93 -13.01
CA ILE A 917 25.60 63.88 -12.91
C ILE A 917 26.27 62.50 -12.98
N ARG A 918 25.76 61.57 -12.17
CA ARG A 918 26.25 60.19 -12.05
C ARG A 918 25.20 59.18 -12.50
N SER A 919 25.64 58.12 -13.17
CA SER A 919 24.89 56.89 -13.37
C SER A 919 25.71 55.67 -12.90
N HIS A 920 25.03 54.62 -12.46
CA HIS A 920 25.66 53.38 -11.99
C HIS A 920 24.88 52.15 -12.46
N GLY A 921 25.61 51.08 -12.82
CA GLY A 921 25.05 49.76 -13.09
C GLY A 921 25.85 48.98 -14.14
N PHE A 922 25.31 47.85 -14.59
CA PHE A 922 25.92 47.05 -15.65
C PHE A 922 25.83 47.73 -17.02
N ALA A 923 26.68 47.35 -17.98
CA ALA A 923 26.73 47.97 -19.31
C ALA A 923 25.34 48.11 -19.99
N GLY A 924 24.44 47.14 -19.82
CA GLY A 924 23.07 47.19 -20.36
C GLY A 924 22.15 48.21 -19.66
N THR A 925 22.35 48.49 -18.37
CA THR A 925 21.45 49.33 -17.56
C THR A 925 22.00 50.71 -17.21
N VAL A 926 23.33 50.86 -17.08
CA VAL A 926 23.98 52.14 -16.76
C VAL A 926 23.69 53.20 -17.81
N GLY A 927 23.49 54.44 -17.40
CA GLY A 927 23.05 55.54 -18.26
C GLY A 927 21.54 55.57 -18.54
N ASN A 928 20.75 54.60 -18.05
CA ASN A 928 19.28 54.69 -18.12
C ASN A 928 18.67 55.65 -17.09
N SER A 929 19.35 55.84 -15.95
CA SER A 929 18.95 56.75 -14.86
C SER A 929 20.17 57.51 -14.34
N TRP A 930 19.96 58.73 -13.85
CA TRP A 930 21.02 59.65 -13.45
C TRP A 930 20.64 60.43 -12.19
N THR A 931 21.64 60.70 -11.35
CA THR A 931 21.53 61.50 -10.13
C THR A 931 22.45 62.71 -10.21
N VAL A 932 22.05 63.85 -9.64
CA VAL A 932 22.88 65.06 -9.56
C VAL A 932 23.84 64.96 -8.37
N GLU A 933 25.08 65.39 -8.54
CA GLU A 933 26.07 65.53 -7.48
C GLU A 933 26.43 66.99 -7.24
N SER A 934 26.70 67.38 -5.99
CA SER A 934 27.18 68.73 -5.69
C SER A 934 28.64 68.87 -6.14
N SER A 935 28.91 69.82 -7.02
CA SER A 935 30.25 70.23 -7.44
C SER A 935 30.84 71.34 -6.58
N ASN A 936 30.00 71.96 -5.73
CA ASN A 936 30.34 73.16 -4.95
C ASN A 936 30.88 74.33 -5.80
N THR A 937 30.50 74.39 -7.08
CA THR A 937 30.87 75.47 -8.01
C THR A 937 29.73 75.82 -8.95
N THR A 938 29.79 77.01 -9.54
CA THR A 938 28.93 77.46 -10.64
C THR A 938 29.70 77.60 -11.96
N LYS A 939 31.00 77.28 -11.99
CA LYS A 939 31.84 77.38 -13.20
C LYS A 939 31.52 76.27 -14.21
N HIS A 940 31.68 76.53 -15.50
CA HIS A 940 31.50 75.48 -16.51
C HIS A 940 32.58 74.40 -16.40
N LEU A 941 32.18 73.13 -16.38
CA LEU A 941 33.09 71.99 -16.39
C LEU A 941 33.21 71.44 -17.81
N TYR A 942 34.43 71.31 -18.31
CA TYR A 942 34.72 70.97 -19.71
C TYR A 942 35.28 69.57 -19.92
N GLY A 943 35.99 69.00 -18.95
CA GLY A 943 36.61 67.68 -19.05
C GLY A 943 36.49 66.88 -17.77
N VAL A 944 36.37 65.56 -17.88
CA VAL A 944 36.34 64.62 -16.75
C VAL A 944 37.22 63.42 -17.05
N SER A 945 37.91 62.88 -16.04
CA SER A 945 38.70 61.66 -16.13
C SER A 945 38.56 60.84 -14.85
N LEU A 946 38.38 59.52 -15.01
CA LEU A 946 38.08 58.57 -13.93
C LEU A 946 39.16 57.48 -13.87
N PRO A 947 40.40 57.77 -13.43
CA PRO A 947 41.48 56.77 -13.43
C PRO A 947 41.31 55.64 -12.42
N SER A 948 40.48 55.81 -11.40
CA SER A 948 40.23 54.78 -10.39
C SER A 948 38.92 55.02 -9.66
N LEU A 949 38.46 54.00 -8.94
CA LEU A 949 37.26 54.09 -8.10
C LEU A 949 37.39 55.10 -6.95
N ALA A 950 38.62 55.42 -6.56
CA ALA A 950 38.90 56.35 -5.47
C ALA A 950 39.07 57.81 -5.93
N TYR A 951 39.38 58.03 -7.21
CA TYR A 951 39.77 59.33 -7.73
C TYR A 951 39.05 59.65 -9.04
N GLY A 952 38.34 60.78 -9.04
CA GLY A 952 37.81 61.42 -10.23
C GLY A 952 38.28 62.87 -10.31
N PHE A 953 38.58 63.31 -11.52
CA PHE A 953 39.05 64.66 -11.79
C PHE A 953 38.15 65.32 -12.81
N THR A 954 37.71 66.55 -12.53
CA THR A 954 37.07 67.41 -13.53
C THR A 954 37.74 68.77 -13.57
N ILE A 955 37.75 69.37 -14.75
CA ILE A 955 38.39 70.66 -15.03
C ILE A 955 37.41 71.56 -15.78
N GLY A 956 37.64 72.87 -15.71
CA GLY A 956 36.69 73.80 -16.29
C GLY A 956 37.21 75.21 -16.54
N GLU A 957 36.24 76.10 -16.66
CA GLU A 957 36.39 77.52 -16.90
C GLU A 957 37.26 78.20 -15.84
N LYS A 958 38.05 79.17 -16.27
CA LYS A 958 38.73 80.11 -15.37
C LYS A 958 37.72 80.92 -14.54
N GLY A 959 37.98 81.08 -13.25
CA GLY A 959 37.23 82.05 -12.43
C GLY A 959 37.49 83.51 -12.87
N GLN A 960 36.46 84.24 -13.29
CA GLN A 960 36.50 85.71 -13.31
C GLN A 960 36.28 86.26 -11.89
N GLY A 961 37.24 87.07 -11.40
CA GLY A 961 37.07 87.90 -10.19
C GLY A 961 37.81 87.43 -8.93
N ASP A 962 38.42 86.25 -8.93
CA ASP A 962 39.10 85.70 -7.75
C ASP A 962 40.63 85.88 -7.84
N SER A 963 41.29 86.02 -6.69
CA SER A 963 42.75 86.13 -6.59
C SER A 963 43.28 85.06 -5.62
N PRO A 964 44.13 84.10 -6.08
CA PRO A 964 44.58 83.92 -7.46
C PRO A 964 43.56 83.11 -8.31
N PRO A 965 43.30 83.51 -9.57
CA PRO A 965 42.25 82.91 -10.40
C PRO A 965 42.77 81.75 -11.24
N GLY A 966 42.60 80.50 -10.78
CA GLY A 966 42.90 79.33 -11.61
C GLY A 966 41.72 78.45 -12.00
N PRO A 967 41.82 77.65 -13.07
CA PRO A 967 40.77 76.71 -13.42
C PRO A 967 40.67 75.72 -12.28
N ALA A 968 39.45 75.50 -11.83
CA ALA A 968 39.22 74.58 -10.76
C ALA A 968 39.40 73.15 -11.30
N SER A 969 40.43 72.47 -10.79
CA SER A 969 40.48 71.02 -10.86
C SER A 969 39.72 70.53 -9.64
N TYR A 970 38.61 69.83 -9.82
CA TYR A 970 37.86 69.29 -8.70
C TYR A 970 38.33 67.86 -8.49
N VAL A 971 38.80 67.57 -7.29
CA VAL A 971 39.17 66.22 -6.88
C VAL A 971 37.98 65.67 -6.12
N ASN A 972 37.37 64.61 -6.66
CA ASN A 972 36.49 63.81 -5.83
C ASN A 972 37.35 62.81 -5.07
N HIS A 973 37.54 63.06 -3.78
CA HIS A 973 37.99 62.04 -2.86
C HIS A 973 36.76 61.19 -2.51
N ASN A 974 36.75 59.96 -3.05
CA ASN A 974 35.67 58.97 -2.94
C ASN A 974 34.56 59.06 -4.00
N LEU A 975 34.91 58.66 -5.23
CA LEU A 975 33.92 58.06 -6.13
C LEU A 975 33.46 56.66 -5.69
N THR A 976 34.01 56.14 -4.59
CA THR A 976 33.80 54.80 -4.06
C THR A 976 32.33 54.53 -3.74
N ILE A 977 31.76 53.62 -4.52
CA ILE A 977 30.92 52.57 -3.94
C ILE A 977 31.89 51.58 -3.30
N SER A 978 31.61 51.18 -2.06
CA SER A 978 32.35 50.19 -1.28
C SER A 978 32.98 49.10 -2.16
N THR A 979 34.29 49.18 -2.40
CA THR A 979 35.07 48.11 -3.01
C THR A 979 36.44 48.02 -2.34
N THR A 980 36.79 46.78 -2.03
CA THR A 980 37.96 46.35 -1.26
C THR A 980 39.24 46.54 -2.07
N THR A 981 40.26 47.09 -1.41
CA THR A 981 41.65 47.11 -1.88
C THR A 981 42.17 45.69 -2.13
N VAL A 982 42.81 45.46 -3.29
CA VAL A 982 43.76 44.35 -3.46
C VAL A 982 45.15 44.91 -3.63
N THR A 983 45.99 44.65 -2.64
CA THR A 983 47.43 44.86 -2.61
C THR A 983 48.11 43.79 -3.47
N GLN A 984 48.99 44.17 -4.39
CA GLN A 984 49.89 43.23 -5.06
C GLN A 984 50.92 42.70 -4.05
N ILE A 985 50.88 41.40 -3.75
CA ILE A 985 51.93 40.71 -2.99
C ILE A 985 52.80 39.91 -3.97
N ASN A 986 53.88 40.57 -4.39
CA ASN A 986 55.19 40.05 -4.81
C ASN A 986 55.38 39.13 -6.03
N SER A 987 56.57 39.35 -6.58
CA SER A 987 57.25 38.83 -7.77
C SER A 987 57.47 37.31 -7.78
N VAL A 988 56.95 36.59 -8.79
CA VAL A 988 57.68 35.69 -9.72
C VAL A 988 56.66 35.25 -10.80
N ILE A 989 56.95 35.53 -12.07
CA ILE A 989 56.21 35.01 -13.23
C ILE A 989 56.77 33.62 -13.58
N PRO A 990 55.97 32.55 -13.68
CA PRO A 990 56.41 31.30 -14.30
C PRO A 990 56.43 31.47 -15.83
N GLU A 991 57.57 31.16 -16.47
CA GLU A 991 57.78 31.39 -17.91
C GLU A 991 56.93 30.52 -18.86
N ARG A 992 56.21 29.49 -18.39
CA ARG A 992 55.35 28.65 -19.25
C ARG A 992 54.19 28.01 -18.50
N PHE A 993 53.01 28.04 -19.13
CA PHE A 993 51.95 27.07 -18.88
C PHE A 993 52.00 26.00 -19.98
N GLU A 994 52.03 24.72 -19.59
CA GLU A 994 51.71 23.59 -20.47
C GLU A 994 50.45 22.93 -19.91
N LEU A 995 49.42 22.80 -20.74
CA LEU A 995 48.15 22.20 -20.37
C LEU A 995 48.18 20.72 -20.79
N LYS A 996 48.41 19.81 -19.85
CA LYS A 996 48.27 18.36 -20.11
C LYS A 996 46.83 17.93 -19.88
N GLN A 997 46.13 17.69 -20.98
CA GLN A 997 44.79 17.12 -21.03
C GLN A 997 44.87 15.59 -20.90
N ASN A 998 44.07 15.00 -20.00
CA ASN A 998 44.14 13.56 -19.68
C ASN A 998 42.95 12.72 -20.19
N TYR A 999 42.14 13.18 -21.16
CA TYR A 999 41.17 12.34 -21.90
C TYR A 999 40.83 12.94 -23.28
N PRO A 1000 40.46 12.12 -24.31
CA PRO A 1000 40.22 12.59 -25.66
C PRO A 1000 38.84 13.25 -25.82
N ASN A 1001 38.83 14.43 -26.44
CA ASN A 1001 37.66 15.19 -26.88
C ASN A 1001 37.07 14.59 -28.17
N PRO A 1002 35.75 14.29 -28.26
CA PRO A 1002 35.02 14.31 -29.51
C PRO A 1002 34.38 15.70 -29.66
N PHE A 1003 34.60 16.36 -30.79
CA PHE A 1003 34.10 17.69 -31.19
C PHE A 1003 35.13 18.82 -31.03
N ASN A 1004 35.85 18.98 -32.14
CA ASN A 1004 36.67 20.12 -32.53
C ASN A 1004 35.77 21.33 -32.82
#